data_AF-A0A7L2VXD6-F1
#
_entry.id   AF-A0A7L2VXD6-F1
#
_cell.length_a   1.000
_cell.length_b   1.000
_cell.length_c   1.000
_cell.angle_alpha   90.00
_cell.angle_beta   90.00
_cell.angle_gamma   90.00
#
_symmetry.space_group_name_H-M   'P 1'
#
loop_
_entity.id
_entity.type
_entity.pdbx_description
1 polymer ?
#
loop_
_entity_poly.entity_id
_entity_poly.type
_entity_poly.pdbx_seq_one_letter_code
_entity_poly.pdbx_strand_id
1 'polypeptide(L)'
;MVEEEAKSFPMELSEKGGVENNGFVQNEAFDGKETDTSSQEEMPKPCILDVDPAATEELALEPYAGMPKEVLLKFSRQAQYRVTREILFWLIIAAAVVLVCATIATIALSPKCLDWWQASPIYQIYPRSFKDSNMDGNGDLKGIQEKLDHITYLNIKTIWITSFFKSPLKDLGYGAEDFYDIDPMFGSMSDFENLLAAIHDRGLKVIMDLIPNHTSDKHRWFQLSRNRTGKYTDYYIWQDCVQAAGSVAPPNNWVSVFGNSSWQFDDVRKQCYFHQFGKKQPDLNFRNLAVQQEIHDIIKFWLGKGIDGFSFSAVKFLLEATHLRDEPLVNKSQNQESITAYSQLYHDYTTTQVGMHDIIRSFRQTMNQFSSEPGRYRFMGSDGDEKEDIEATMMYYGTTFIQEADFPFNFNLINVKNLSGNSIFEAVNMWMKNMPAGKWPNWVVGSPNAARISSRIGKEYVSVMNMLLLTLPGTPVTYYGEEIGMENIASENVSEERINSHPVVVTFPEKSPMQWDGKVNAGFTEGNSSWLPVNSNYQSVNVEVQMTWSNSTLNLYRELTSLRNNELPMHRGWMCYVWNDSNVFVYVRELDGLDRVFMMVLNFGQESTTDLKALVPNLPSEAIIRLSTNFSNAGKAVDTKLIKTEMGEGLVLEYRTANPVHTMEAFQGNCFVAEKACYSSAFNLLYVNC
;
A
#
# COMPACT_ATOMS: atom_id res chain seq x y z
N MET A 1 8.90 35.33 41.38
CA MET A 1 9.46 34.86 42.67
C MET A 1 9.55 33.35 42.58
N VAL A 2 10.80 32.85 42.55
CA VAL A 2 11.28 31.49 42.87
C VAL A 2 10.70 30.37 41.97
N GLU A 3 11.36 29.84 40.92
CA GLU A 3 12.71 29.27 40.72
C GLU A 3 12.99 27.96 41.48
N GLU A 4 13.73 27.05 40.82
CA GLU A 4 14.12 25.65 41.17
C GLU A 4 13.13 24.54 40.78
N GLU A 5 13.53 23.41 40.17
CA GLU A 5 14.84 22.92 39.72
C GLU A 5 14.61 21.74 38.75
N ALA A 6 15.36 21.71 37.65
CA ALA A 6 15.40 20.58 36.72
C ALA A 6 16.36 19.50 37.27
N LYS A 7 15.84 18.30 37.55
CA LYS A 7 16.67 17.12 37.86
C LYS A 7 16.76 16.22 36.64
N SER A 8 17.97 16.15 36.07
CA SER A 8 18.39 15.16 35.10
C SER A 8 18.57 13.80 35.81
N PHE A 9 17.93 12.76 35.27
CA PHE A 9 18.20 11.38 35.65
C PHE A 9 19.18 10.77 34.64
N PRO A 10 20.35 10.27 35.06
CA PRO A 10 21.20 9.48 34.19
C PRO A 10 20.58 8.09 34.04
N MET A 11 20.21 7.73 32.81
CA MET A 11 19.75 6.38 32.48
C MET A 11 20.99 5.48 32.33
N GLU A 12 21.34 4.78 33.40
CA GLU A 12 22.34 3.71 33.38
C GLU A 12 21.82 2.57 32.48
N LEU A 13 22.54 2.33 31.38
CA LEU A 13 22.39 1.13 30.56
C LEU A 13 22.97 -0.06 31.33
N SER A 14 22.12 -0.94 31.87
CA SER A 14 22.56 -2.23 32.40
C SER A 14 22.90 -3.15 31.23
N GLU A 15 24.18 -3.43 31.02
CA GLU A 15 24.63 -4.51 30.14
C GLU A 15 24.14 -5.85 30.68
N LYS A 16 23.24 -6.51 29.94
CA LYS A 16 22.97 -7.94 30.15
C LYS A 16 24.19 -8.71 29.66
N GLY A 17 24.89 -9.35 30.60
CA GLY A 17 26.05 -10.19 30.34
C GLY A 17 25.77 -11.25 29.27
N GLY A 18 26.48 -11.13 28.15
CA GLY A 18 26.61 -12.17 27.15
C GLY A 18 27.58 -13.25 27.63
N VAL A 19 27.23 -14.50 27.40
CA VAL A 19 28.04 -15.67 27.74
C VAL A 19 29.18 -15.79 26.73
N GLU A 20 30.42 -15.65 27.19
CA GLU A 20 31.62 -15.98 26.41
C GLU A 20 31.70 -17.50 26.20
N ASN A 21 31.75 -17.93 24.94
CA ASN A 21 32.06 -19.31 24.58
C ASN A 21 33.60 -19.50 24.62
N ASN A 22 34.09 -19.89 25.79
CA ASN A 22 35.48 -20.25 25.99
C ASN A 22 35.73 -21.72 25.63
N GLY A 23 36.44 -21.93 24.52
CA GLY A 23 37.50 -22.94 24.43
C GLY A 23 37.09 -24.41 24.28
N PHE A 24 37.55 -25.02 23.18
CA PHE A 24 37.83 -26.44 23.10
C PHE A 24 38.78 -26.85 24.24
N VAL A 25 38.27 -27.65 25.18
CA VAL A 25 39.05 -28.38 26.18
C VAL A 25 39.30 -29.78 25.63
N GLN A 26 40.56 -30.10 25.32
CA GLN A 26 41.05 -31.48 25.31
C GLN A 26 41.77 -31.72 26.64
N ASN A 27 41.18 -32.58 27.47
CA ASN A 27 41.86 -33.24 28.57
C ASN A 27 42.70 -34.38 27.99
N GLU A 28 43.94 -34.52 28.45
CA GLU A 28 44.38 -35.76 29.08
C GLU A 28 45.60 -35.52 29.97
N ALA A 29 45.54 -36.12 31.15
CA ALA A 29 46.40 -35.93 32.30
C ALA A 29 47.67 -36.78 32.20
N PHE A 30 48.76 -36.33 32.81
CA PHE A 30 49.73 -37.25 33.40
C PHE A 30 50.27 -36.70 34.73
N ASP A 31 50.23 -37.60 35.70
CA ASP A 31 50.39 -37.46 37.13
C ASP A 31 51.87 -37.25 37.52
N GLY A 32 52.12 -36.36 38.48
CA GLY A 32 53.45 -36.11 39.04
C GLY A 32 53.40 -36.31 40.56
N LYS A 33 53.99 -37.41 41.03
CA LYS A 33 54.31 -37.61 42.45
C LYS A 33 55.81 -37.78 42.63
N GLU A 34 56.38 -36.84 43.38
CA GLU A 34 57.70 -36.94 43.99
C GLU A 34 57.75 -38.09 45.01
N THR A 35 58.94 -38.70 45.16
CA THR A 35 59.53 -38.96 46.48
C THR A 35 61.04 -39.19 46.34
N ASP A 36 61.78 -38.46 47.18
CA ASP A 36 63.22 -38.50 47.41
C ASP A 36 63.77 -39.89 47.76
N THR A 37 65.05 -40.16 47.44
CA THR A 37 66.15 -40.19 48.44
C THR A 37 67.50 -40.68 47.88
N SER A 38 68.55 -39.94 48.25
CA SER A 38 69.98 -40.29 48.48
C SER A 38 70.79 -40.99 47.37
N SER A 39 71.94 -40.43 46.99
CA SER A 39 73.22 -40.55 47.71
C SER A 39 74.38 -39.90 46.92
N GLN A 40 75.36 -39.42 47.68
CA GLN A 40 76.59 -38.70 47.31
C GLN A 40 77.49 -39.43 46.30
N GLU A 41 78.29 -38.70 45.52
CA GLU A 41 79.75 -38.57 45.77
C GLU A 41 80.48 -37.73 44.71
N GLU A 42 81.60 -37.14 45.17
CA GLU A 42 82.44 -36.12 44.55
C GLU A 42 83.26 -36.56 43.34
N MET A 43 83.69 -35.54 42.59
CA MET A 43 84.49 -35.53 41.37
C MET A 43 85.83 -36.27 41.43
N PRO A 44 86.36 -36.62 40.23
CA PRO A 44 87.73 -36.22 39.92
C PRO A 44 87.87 -35.49 38.57
N LYS A 45 88.87 -34.63 38.54
CA LYS A 45 89.32 -33.76 37.44
C LYS A 45 90.45 -34.46 36.62
N PRO A 46 90.94 -33.89 35.52
CA PRO A 46 90.72 -34.34 34.13
C PRO A 46 91.93 -35.08 33.53
N CYS A 47 91.75 -35.74 32.37
CA CYS A 47 92.86 -36.19 31.53
C CYS A 47 92.59 -35.88 30.04
N ILE A 48 93.58 -35.25 29.42
CA ILE A 48 93.61 -34.74 28.04
C ILE A 48 93.81 -35.90 27.06
N LEU A 49 93.11 -35.86 25.92
CA LEU A 49 93.55 -36.51 24.68
C LEU A 49 93.26 -35.57 23.49
N ASP A 50 94.34 -35.11 22.87
CA ASP A 50 94.36 -34.42 21.59
C ASP A 50 93.86 -35.34 20.47
N VAL A 51 92.89 -34.88 19.66
CA VAL A 51 92.63 -35.41 18.32
C VAL A 51 92.34 -34.23 17.37
N ASP A 52 93.33 -33.96 16.53
CA ASP A 52 93.38 -33.35 15.18
C ASP A 52 92.34 -32.25 14.77
N PRO A 53 92.78 -31.00 14.47
CA PRO A 53 91.91 -29.90 14.05
C PRO A 53 91.60 -29.91 12.54
N ALA A 54 91.17 -31.05 11.99
CA ALA A 54 90.90 -31.18 10.56
C ALA A 54 89.84 -32.22 10.22
N ALA A 55 88.62 -32.10 10.78
CA ALA A 55 87.38 -32.60 10.15
C ALA A 55 86.14 -32.25 10.99
N THR A 56 85.69 -31.01 10.91
CA THR A 56 84.26 -30.72 11.00
C THR A 56 83.98 -29.63 9.98
N GLU A 57 83.92 -30.04 8.71
CA GLU A 57 82.96 -29.41 7.82
C GLU A 57 81.62 -29.42 8.57
N GLU A 58 81.06 -28.24 8.87
CA GLU A 58 79.63 -28.15 9.15
C GLU A 58 78.93 -28.80 7.95
N LEU A 59 78.48 -30.05 8.12
CA LEU A 59 77.58 -30.71 7.20
C LEU A 59 76.50 -29.67 6.86
N ALA A 60 76.47 -29.26 5.59
CA ALA A 60 75.45 -28.34 5.09
C ALA A 60 74.10 -28.99 5.39
N LEU A 61 73.46 -28.54 6.47
CA LEU A 61 72.21 -29.09 6.97
C LEU A 61 71.13 -28.84 5.93
N GLU A 62 70.87 -29.78 5.03
CA GLU A 62 69.87 -29.61 3.99
C GLU A 62 68.44 -29.65 4.59
N PRO A 63 67.49 -28.90 4.01
CA PRO A 63 66.10 -28.95 4.44
C PRO A 63 65.48 -30.33 4.16
N TYR A 64 64.92 -30.97 5.18
CA TYR A 64 64.20 -32.25 5.09
C TYR A 64 62.75 -32.11 5.58
N ALA A 65 61.89 -33.11 5.37
CA ALA A 65 60.50 -33.05 5.83
C ALA A 65 60.42 -33.14 7.37
N GLY A 66 59.63 -32.27 8.01
CA GLY A 66 59.45 -32.28 9.47
C GLY A 66 60.61 -31.67 10.27
N MET A 67 61.29 -30.65 9.73
CA MET A 67 62.41 -29.99 10.41
C MET A 67 62.06 -29.52 11.83
N PRO A 68 62.93 -29.77 12.83
CA PRO A 68 62.81 -29.17 14.15
C PRO A 68 63.10 -27.66 14.10
N LYS A 69 62.68 -26.94 15.13
CA LYS A 69 62.71 -25.47 15.20
C LYS A 69 64.09 -24.88 14.87
N GLU A 70 65.15 -25.50 15.38
CA GLU A 70 66.54 -25.05 15.26
C GLU A 70 67.01 -25.08 13.79
N VAL A 71 66.58 -26.08 13.02
CA VAL A 71 66.89 -26.21 11.58
C VAL A 71 66.02 -25.27 10.76
N LEU A 72 64.72 -25.16 11.06
CA LEU A 72 63.77 -24.29 10.35
C LEU A 72 64.16 -22.80 10.42
N LEU A 73 64.68 -22.34 11.56
CA LEU A 73 65.07 -20.93 11.74
C LEU A 73 66.25 -20.50 10.85
N LYS A 74 67.13 -21.43 10.45
CA LYS A 74 68.23 -21.16 9.53
C LYS A 74 67.75 -20.86 8.10
N PHE A 75 66.68 -21.53 7.65
CA PHE A 75 66.14 -21.39 6.29
C PHE A 75 64.98 -20.39 6.17
N SER A 76 64.07 -20.35 7.14
CA SER A 76 62.85 -19.51 7.10
C SER A 76 63.11 -17.99 7.11
N ARG A 77 64.33 -17.56 7.46
CA ARG A 77 64.74 -16.14 7.45
C ARG A 77 65.31 -15.67 6.12
N GLN A 78 65.57 -16.58 5.17
CA GLN A 78 66.04 -16.21 3.84
C GLN A 78 65.02 -15.31 3.15
N ALA A 79 65.50 -14.34 2.35
CA ALA A 79 64.67 -13.33 1.73
C ALA A 79 63.50 -13.94 0.93
N GLN A 80 63.74 -15.04 0.21
CA GLN A 80 62.73 -15.75 -0.58
C GLN A 80 61.52 -16.24 0.24
N TYR A 81 61.71 -16.64 1.50
CA TYR A 81 60.62 -17.11 2.38
C TYR A 81 60.06 -15.99 3.24
N ARG A 82 60.92 -15.08 3.74
CA ARG A 82 60.50 -13.99 4.61
C ARG A 82 59.65 -12.96 3.86
N VAL A 83 60.10 -12.49 2.69
CA VAL A 83 59.37 -11.48 1.90
C VAL A 83 58.01 -12.02 1.48
N THR A 84 57.96 -13.24 0.96
CA THR A 84 56.70 -13.89 0.58
C THR A 84 55.74 -14.03 1.76
N ARG A 85 56.22 -14.46 2.94
CA ARG A 85 55.38 -14.60 4.14
C ARG A 85 54.84 -13.25 4.63
N GLU A 86 55.67 -12.21 4.67
CA GLU A 86 55.23 -10.86 5.09
C GLU A 86 54.23 -10.27 4.09
N ILE A 87 54.47 -10.40 2.78
CA ILE A 87 53.54 -9.95 1.75
C ILE A 87 52.20 -10.66 1.90
N LEU A 88 52.19 -11.99 2.04
CA LEU A 88 50.95 -12.75 2.23
C LEU A 88 50.22 -12.33 3.51
N PHE A 89 50.94 -12.14 4.62
CA PHE A 89 50.33 -11.68 5.88
C PHE A 89 49.66 -10.31 5.71
N TRP A 90 50.37 -9.32 5.17
CA TRP A 90 49.82 -7.98 4.97
C TRP A 90 48.72 -7.93 3.91
N LEU A 91 48.80 -8.76 2.86
CA LEU A 91 47.72 -8.91 1.88
C LEU A 91 46.47 -9.49 2.53
N ILE A 92 46.59 -10.46 3.44
CA ILE A 92 45.44 -11.00 4.18
C ILE A 92 44.80 -9.92 5.06
N ILE A 93 45.61 -9.14 5.80
CA ILE A 93 45.09 -8.04 6.63
C ILE A 93 44.42 -6.97 5.76
N ALA A 94 45.07 -6.56 4.66
CA ALA A 94 44.51 -5.58 3.73
C ALA A 94 43.21 -6.09 3.09
N ALA A 95 43.17 -7.36 2.65
CA ALA A 95 41.96 -7.98 2.10
C ALA A 95 40.82 -8.02 3.11
N ALA A 96 41.10 -8.35 4.38
CA ALA A 96 40.09 -8.32 5.45
C ALA A 96 39.50 -6.91 5.63
N VAL A 97 40.35 -5.87 5.67
CA VAL A 97 39.90 -4.47 5.76
C VAL A 97 39.08 -4.08 4.53
N VAL A 98 39.52 -4.44 3.33
CA VAL A 98 38.78 -4.17 2.09
C VAL A 98 37.41 -4.83 2.10
N LEU A 99 37.30 -6.09 2.56
CA LEU A 99 36.01 -6.80 2.66
C LEU A 99 35.06 -6.14 3.67
N VAL A 100 35.58 -5.70 4.82
CA VAL A 100 34.78 -4.96 5.81
C VAL A 100 34.30 -3.63 5.24
N CYS A 101 35.19 -2.85 4.61
CA CYS A 101 34.83 -1.59 3.97
C CYS A 101 33.80 -1.79 2.84
N ALA A 102 33.96 -2.81 2.02
CA ALA A 102 33.02 -3.16 0.96
C ALA A 102 31.64 -3.52 1.54
N THR A 103 31.60 -4.31 2.62
CA THR A 103 30.35 -4.68 3.30
C THR A 103 29.64 -3.44 3.86
N ILE A 104 30.37 -2.56 4.54
CA ILE A 104 29.83 -1.30 5.07
C ILE A 104 29.30 -0.42 3.93
N ALA A 105 30.05 -0.29 2.83
CA ALA A 105 29.63 0.49 1.67
C ALA A 105 28.36 -0.08 1.03
N THR A 106 28.26 -1.40 0.86
CA THR A 106 27.05 -2.04 0.33
C THR A 106 25.84 -1.78 1.22
N ILE A 107 25.97 -1.90 2.55
CA ILE A 107 24.86 -1.64 3.48
C ILE A 107 24.45 -0.17 3.46
N ALA A 108 25.43 0.74 3.53
CA ALA A 108 25.17 2.18 3.59
C ALA A 108 24.61 2.75 2.28
N LEU A 109 24.98 2.15 1.14
CA LEU A 109 24.49 2.55 -0.18
C LEU A 109 23.25 1.78 -0.62
N SER A 110 22.81 0.73 0.09
CA SER A 110 21.58 0.03 -0.29
C SER A 110 20.37 0.93 0.02
N PRO A 111 19.43 1.12 -0.93
CA PRO A 111 18.21 1.86 -0.63
C PRO A 111 17.33 1.06 0.33
N LYS A 112 16.44 1.74 1.05
CA LYS A 112 15.36 1.06 1.76
C LYS A 112 14.59 0.19 0.74
N CYS A 113 14.28 -1.04 1.13
CA CYS A 113 13.36 -1.88 0.36
C CYS A 113 11.95 -1.28 0.41
N LEU A 114 11.15 -1.58 -0.61
CA LEU A 114 9.76 -1.17 -0.64
C LEU A 114 8.99 -1.84 0.49
N ASP A 115 8.12 -1.09 1.15
CA ASP A 115 7.17 -1.64 2.11
C ASP A 115 6.09 -2.47 1.39
N TRP A 116 5.42 -3.34 2.13
CA TRP A 116 4.46 -4.30 1.55
C TRP A 116 3.32 -3.62 0.78
N TRP A 117 2.91 -2.41 1.21
CA TRP A 117 1.84 -1.61 0.59
C TRP A 117 2.27 -0.93 -0.72
N GLN A 118 3.58 -0.79 -0.95
CA GLN A 118 4.17 -0.26 -2.19
C GLN A 118 4.35 -1.37 -3.24
N ALA A 119 4.55 -2.61 -2.78
CA ALA A 119 5.03 -3.69 -3.65
C ALA A 119 3.93 -4.39 -4.46
N SER A 120 2.68 -4.43 -3.98
CA SER A 120 1.62 -5.25 -4.58
C SER A 120 0.31 -4.47 -4.68
N PRO A 121 -0.57 -4.79 -5.66
CA PRO A 121 -1.90 -4.20 -5.74
C PRO A 121 -2.73 -4.40 -4.47
N ILE A 122 -3.69 -3.50 -4.25
CA ILE A 122 -4.76 -3.61 -3.26
C ILE A 122 -6.03 -4.11 -3.95
N TYR A 123 -6.66 -5.14 -3.41
CA TYR A 123 -7.94 -5.66 -3.90
C TYR A 123 -9.07 -5.31 -2.93
N GLN A 124 -9.97 -4.42 -3.36
CA GLN A 124 -11.07 -3.92 -2.56
C GLN A 124 -12.30 -4.83 -2.68
N ILE A 125 -12.70 -5.40 -1.55
CA ILE A 125 -13.82 -6.33 -1.40
C ILE A 125 -14.98 -5.61 -0.71
N TYR A 126 -16.15 -5.65 -1.35
CA TYR A 126 -17.42 -5.35 -0.70
C TYR A 126 -17.99 -6.66 -0.10
N PRO A 127 -17.93 -6.87 1.23
CA PRO A 127 -18.08 -8.19 1.85
C PRO A 127 -19.44 -8.83 1.55
N ARG A 128 -20.52 -8.03 1.53
CA ARG A 128 -21.88 -8.49 1.27
C ARG A 128 -22.09 -9.09 -0.12
N SER A 129 -21.20 -8.83 -1.07
CA SER A 129 -21.33 -9.28 -2.46
C SER A 129 -20.20 -10.18 -2.92
N PHE A 130 -19.29 -10.58 -2.04
CA PHE A 130 -18.12 -11.36 -2.47
C PHE A 130 -18.41 -12.86 -2.52
N LYS A 131 -18.80 -13.47 -1.40
CA LYS A 131 -19.20 -14.88 -1.33
C LYS A 131 -20.06 -15.13 -0.10
N ASP A 132 -21.20 -15.78 -0.28
CA ASP A 132 -22.08 -16.27 0.79
C ASP A 132 -21.71 -17.72 1.13
N SER A 133 -21.44 -18.02 2.40
CA SER A 133 -21.08 -19.37 2.88
C SER A 133 -22.19 -20.07 3.66
N ASN A 134 -23.30 -19.37 3.97
CA ASN A 134 -24.35 -19.85 4.88
C ASN A 134 -25.75 -19.93 4.24
N MET A 135 -25.87 -19.58 2.95
CA MET A 135 -27.08 -19.66 2.12
C MET A 135 -28.17 -18.63 2.48
N ASP A 136 -27.83 -17.53 3.15
CA ASP A 136 -28.78 -16.47 3.50
C ASP A 136 -28.93 -15.37 2.42
N GLY A 137 -28.12 -15.43 1.37
CA GLY A 137 -28.11 -14.50 0.26
C GLY A 137 -27.19 -13.29 0.43
N ASN A 138 -26.49 -13.15 1.55
CA ASN A 138 -25.50 -12.10 1.84
C ASN A 138 -24.11 -12.73 1.91
N GLY A 139 -23.12 -12.03 1.35
CA GLY A 139 -21.72 -12.43 1.51
C GLY A 139 -21.24 -12.21 2.95
N ASP A 140 -20.36 -13.09 3.41
CA ASP A 140 -19.88 -13.14 4.80
C ASP A 140 -18.35 -13.31 4.87
N LEU A 141 -17.77 -13.14 6.06
CA LEU A 141 -16.31 -13.18 6.25
C LEU A 141 -15.73 -14.58 5.96
N LYS A 142 -16.48 -15.63 6.22
CA LYS A 142 -16.08 -17.00 5.93
C LYS A 142 -16.05 -17.27 4.42
N GLY A 143 -16.98 -16.70 3.66
CA GLY A 143 -16.98 -16.74 2.20
C GLY A 143 -15.76 -16.03 1.61
N ILE A 144 -15.29 -14.93 2.22
CA ILE A 144 -14.00 -14.32 1.85
C ILE A 144 -12.85 -15.30 2.11
N GLN A 145 -12.85 -15.96 3.27
CA GLN A 145 -11.84 -16.96 3.63
C GLN A 145 -11.78 -18.11 2.62
N GLU A 146 -12.93 -18.63 2.16
CA GLU A 146 -13.04 -19.69 1.14
C GLU A 146 -12.47 -19.28 -0.23
N LYS A 147 -12.33 -17.98 -0.49
CA LYS A 147 -11.89 -17.42 -1.77
C LYS A 147 -10.50 -16.77 -1.71
N LEU A 148 -9.76 -16.92 -0.62
CA LEU A 148 -8.37 -16.40 -0.53
C LEU A 148 -7.46 -16.97 -1.62
N ASP A 149 -7.70 -18.21 -2.06
CA ASP A 149 -6.90 -18.81 -3.13
C ASP A 149 -7.08 -18.07 -4.47
N HIS A 150 -8.25 -17.48 -4.74
CA HIS A 150 -8.45 -16.58 -5.90
C HIS A 150 -7.58 -15.32 -5.80
N ILE A 151 -7.50 -14.71 -4.61
CA ILE A 151 -6.66 -13.52 -4.40
C ILE A 151 -5.18 -13.86 -4.63
N THR A 152 -4.72 -15.01 -4.15
CA THR A 152 -3.35 -15.47 -4.41
C THR A 152 -3.12 -15.78 -5.89
N TYR A 153 -4.10 -16.36 -6.59
CA TYR A 153 -4.05 -16.62 -8.03
C TYR A 153 -3.87 -15.33 -8.84
N LEU A 154 -4.42 -14.21 -8.38
CA LEU A 154 -4.25 -12.89 -9.00
C LEU A 154 -2.88 -12.24 -8.71
N ASN A 155 -2.01 -12.87 -7.93
CA ASN A 155 -0.73 -12.33 -7.44
C ASN A 155 -0.86 -11.03 -6.63
N ILE A 156 -1.93 -10.94 -5.84
CA ILE A 156 -2.24 -9.80 -4.96
C ILE A 156 -1.80 -10.12 -3.54
N LYS A 157 -1.26 -9.13 -2.83
CA LYS A 157 -0.86 -9.27 -1.41
C LYS A 157 -1.76 -8.52 -0.44
N THR A 158 -2.47 -7.49 -0.86
CA THR A 158 -3.26 -6.65 0.05
C THR A 158 -4.75 -6.76 -0.25
N ILE A 159 -5.53 -7.11 0.76
CA ILE A 159 -6.99 -7.11 0.73
C ILE A 159 -7.47 -5.88 1.49
N TRP A 160 -8.36 -5.11 0.86
CA TRP A 160 -9.10 -4.05 1.52
C TRP A 160 -10.55 -4.49 1.67
N ILE A 161 -11.01 -4.71 2.89
CA ILE A 161 -12.41 -5.04 3.17
C ILE A 161 -13.13 -3.75 3.55
N THR A 162 -14.19 -3.39 2.82
CA THR A 162 -15.03 -2.24 3.20
C THR A 162 -15.73 -2.48 4.53
N SER A 163 -16.34 -1.46 5.12
CA SER A 163 -16.98 -1.55 6.45
C SER A 163 -17.83 -2.82 6.66
N PHE A 164 -17.52 -3.54 7.74
CA PHE A 164 -18.23 -4.73 8.22
C PHE A 164 -18.62 -4.60 9.71
N PHE A 165 -18.49 -3.40 10.27
CA PHE A 165 -18.93 -3.10 11.64
C PHE A 165 -20.43 -3.33 11.77
N LYS A 166 -20.86 -3.65 12.98
CA LYS A 166 -22.27 -3.70 13.32
C LYS A 166 -22.95 -2.38 12.98
N SER A 167 -23.93 -2.40 12.08
CA SER A 167 -24.54 -1.19 11.51
C SER A 167 -26.04 -1.39 11.31
N PRO A 168 -26.85 -0.32 11.33
CA PRO A 168 -28.22 -0.43 10.87
C PRO A 168 -28.15 -0.62 9.34
N LEU A 169 -28.59 -1.75 8.82
CA LEU A 169 -28.52 -2.13 7.39
C LEU A 169 -28.97 -1.05 6.36
N LYS A 170 -29.66 0.00 6.79
CA LYS A 170 -30.16 1.12 5.97
C LYS A 170 -29.09 2.11 5.50
N ASP A 171 -27.87 2.04 6.00
CA ASP A 171 -26.73 2.87 5.54
C ASP A 171 -25.61 2.06 4.90
N LEU A 172 -25.84 0.76 4.62
CA LEU A 172 -24.86 -0.17 4.05
C LEU A 172 -23.56 -0.33 4.86
N GLY A 173 -23.58 -0.10 6.18
CA GLY A 173 -22.40 -0.31 7.03
C GLY A 173 -21.62 0.97 7.34
N TYR A 174 -22.06 2.11 6.83
CA TYR A 174 -21.31 3.37 6.98
C TYR A 174 -21.70 4.20 8.22
N GLY A 175 -22.65 3.73 9.05
CA GLY A 175 -22.95 4.31 10.35
C GLY A 175 -22.89 3.26 11.46
N ALA A 176 -21.72 3.09 12.09
CA ALA A 176 -21.54 2.04 13.09
C ALA A 176 -22.50 2.19 14.30
N GLU A 177 -23.20 1.11 14.68
CA GLU A 177 -23.87 0.96 15.98
C GLU A 177 -22.88 0.52 17.07
N ASP A 178 -21.81 -0.19 16.70
CA ASP A 178 -20.70 -0.58 17.55
C ASP A 178 -19.41 -0.75 16.74
N PHE A 179 -18.36 0.02 17.04
CA PHE A 179 -17.06 -0.06 16.37
C PHE A 179 -16.19 -1.25 16.82
N TYR A 180 -16.59 -1.95 17.89
CA TYR A 180 -15.83 -3.07 18.45
C TYR A 180 -16.40 -4.44 18.10
N ASP A 181 -17.49 -4.47 17.33
CA ASP A 181 -18.23 -5.69 16.98
C ASP A 181 -18.46 -5.81 15.46
N ILE A 182 -18.62 -7.05 15.02
CA ILE A 182 -18.90 -7.40 13.62
C ILE A 182 -20.42 -7.39 13.41
N ASP A 183 -20.89 -6.95 12.24
CA ASP A 183 -22.31 -7.10 11.92
C ASP A 183 -22.67 -8.60 11.83
N PRO A 184 -23.72 -9.06 12.53
CA PRO A 184 -24.10 -10.48 12.50
C PRO A 184 -24.37 -11.05 11.10
N MET A 185 -24.69 -10.19 10.12
CA MET A 185 -24.82 -10.60 8.71
C MET A 185 -23.48 -11.10 8.12
N PHE A 186 -22.34 -10.60 8.59
CA PHE A 186 -21.03 -10.98 8.11
C PHE A 186 -20.38 -12.11 8.94
N GLY A 187 -20.95 -12.43 10.10
CA GLY A 187 -20.47 -13.46 11.02
C GLY A 187 -20.17 -12.91 12.41
N SER A 188 -19.23 -13.55 13.10
CA SER A 188 -18.82 -13.21 14.46
C SER A 188 -17.38 -12.68 14.51
N MET A 189 -16.97 -12.16 15.68
CA MET A 189 -15.57 -11.83 15.93
C MET A 189 -14.62 -13.03 15.74
N SER A 190 -15.09 -14.25 16.04
CA SER A 190 -14.29 -15.46 15.81
C SER A 190 -14.09 -15.73 14.32
N ASP A 191 -15.08 -15.45 13.47
CA ASP A 191 -14.96 -15.60 12.01
C ASP A 191 -13.96 -14.59 11.45
N PHE A 192 -13.96 -13.35 11.98
CA PHE A 192 -12.95 -12.35 11.66
C PHE A 192 -11.53 -12.80 12.06
N GLU A 193 -11.35 -13.32 13.27
CA GLU A 193 -10.05 -13.81 13.76
C GLU A 193 -9.54 -15.00 12.92
N ASN A 194 -10.44 -15.90 12.52
CA ASN A 194 -10.13 -17.01 11.61
C ASN A 194 -9.73 -16.52 10.21
N LEU A 195 -10.46 -15.55 9.66
CA LEU A 195 -10.13 -14.92 8.38
C LEU A 195 -8.75 -14.24 8.44
N LEU A 196 -8.50 -13.46 9.50
CA LEU A 196 -7.24 -12.75 9.70
C LEU A 196 -6.05 -13.72 9.75
N ALA A 197 -6.17 -14.81 10.52
CA ALA A 197 -5.14 -15.86 10.56
C ALA A 197 -4.92 -16.49 9.17
N ALA A 198 -5.99 -16.85 8.46
CA ALA A 198 -5.90 -17.46 7.14
C ALA A 198 -5.31 -16.54 6.06
N ILE A 199 -5.50 -15.22 6.18
CA ILE A 199 -4.86 -14.19 5.35
C ILE A 199 -3.36 -14.17 5.64
N HIS A 200 -2.97 -14.07 6.91
CA HIS A 200 -1.55 -13.99 7.31
C HIS A 200 -0.78 -15.28 7.01
N ASP A 201 -1.38 -16.45 7.17
CA ASP A 201 -0.79 -17.75 6.81
C ASP A 201 -0.41 -17.86 5.32
N ARG A 202 -1.09 -17.09 4.46
CA ARG A 202 -0.80 -16.97 3.03
C ARG A 202 0.16 -15.83 2.68
N GLY A 203 0.69 -15.13 3.68
CA GLY A 203 1.54 -13.94 3.48
C GLY A 203 0.79 -12.73 2.92
N LEU A 204 -0.54 -12.73 3.01
CA LEU A 204 -1.38 -11.61 2.61
C LEU A 204 -1.48 -10.58 3.75
N LYS A 205 -1.98 -9.40 3.41
CA LYS A 205 -2.18 -8.24 4.28
C LYS A 205 -3.63 -7.81 4.21
N VAL A 206 -4.19 -7.32 5.31
CA VAL A 206 -5.57 -6.83 5.34
C VAL A 206 -5.65 -5.42 5.90
N ILE A 207 -6.33 -4.54 5.15
CA ILE A 207 -6.73 -3.22 5.60
C ILE A 207 -8.26 -3.14 5.64
N MET A 208 -8.78 -2.26 6.48
CA MET A 208 -10.23 -2.07 6.62
C MET A 208 -10.63 -0.61 6.63
N ASP A 209 -11.89 -0.32 6.31
CA ASP A 209 -12.45 1.03 6.47
C ASP A 209 -12.55 1.42 7.94
N LEU A 210 -12.30 2.70 8.20
CA LEU A 210 -12.71 3.37 9.43
C LEU A 210 -13.29 4.73 9.06
N ILE A 211 -14.56 4.95 9.40
CA ILE A 211 -15.25 6.22 9.20
C ILE A 211 -15.33 6.93 10.56
N PRO A 212 -14.33 7.77 10.92
CA PRO A 212 -14.30 8.43 12.22
C PRO A 212 -15.37 9.51 12.38
N ASN A 213 -15.91 10.06 11.29
CA ASN A 213 -16.72 11.28 11.33
C ASN A 213 -18.02 11.16 12.17
N HIS A 214 -18.74 10.04 12.05
CA HIS A 214 -20.07 9.87 12.63
C HIS A 214 -20.31 8.45 13.11
N THR A 215 -21.38 8.27 13.88
CA THR A 215 -21.90 6.96 14.28
C THR A 215 -23.33 6.80 13.79
N SER A 216 -23.96 5.64 13.99
CA SER A 216 -25.41 5.55 13.91
C SER A 216 -26.09 6.35 15.03
N ASP A 217 -27.29 6.86 14.77
CA ASP A 217 -28.24 7.37 15.78
C ASP A 217 -28.64 6.31 16.82
N LYS A 218 -28.44 5.02 16.55
CA LYS A 218 -28.63 3.94 17.52
C LYS A 218 -27.39 3.62 18.35
N HIS A 219 -26.24 4.20 18.02
CA HIS A 219 -25.01 4.00 18.78
C HIS A 219 -25.23 4.39 20.25
N ARG A 220 -24.64 3.62 21.18
CA ARG A 220 -24.77 3.85 22.62
C ARG A 220 -24.42 5.29 23.00
N TRP A 221 -23.38 5.84 22.38
CA TRP A 221 -22.96 7.22 22.62
C TRP A 221 -24.06 8.23 22.27
N PHE A 222 -24.76 8.08 21.15
CA PHE A 222 -25.85 9.00 20.77
C PHE A 222 -27.02 8.90 21.74
N GLN A 223 -27.41 7.67 22.12
CA GLN A 223 -28.49 7.45 23.09
C GLN A 223 -28.17 8.03 24.48
N LEU A 224 -26.92 7.98 24.91
CA LEU A 224 -26.48 8.63 26.15
C LEU A 224 -26.35 10.15 25.98
N SER A 225 -25.91 10.62 24.82
CA SER A 225 -25.79 12.04 24.51
C SER A 225 -27.15 12.73 24.48
N ARG A 226 -28.14 12.20 23.76
CA ARG A 226 -29.49 12.80 23.70
C ARG A 226 -30.17 12.89 25.07
N ASN A 227 -29.81 12.01 26.01
CA ASN A 227 -30.27 12.02 27.40
C ASN A 227 -29.40 12.84 28.37
N ARG A 228 -28.33 13.50 27.88
CA ARG A 228 -27.38 14.30 28.67
C ARG A 228 -26.70 13.48 29.79
N THR A 229 -26.37 12.22 29.49
CA THR A 229 -25.79 11.30 30.47
C THR A 229 -24.27 11.44 30.55
N GLY A 230 -23.78 12.07 31.62
CA GLY A 230 -22.35 12.13 31.96
C GLY A 230 -21.47 12.74 30.86
N LYS A 231 -20.31 12.13 30.60
CA LYS A 231 -19.35 12.61 29.58
C LYS A 231 -19.91 12.61 28.15
N TYR A 232 -20.98 11.85 27.88
CA TYR A 232 -21.56 11.72 26.55
C TYR A 232 -22.36 12.95 26.08
N THR A 233 -22.65 13.89 26.98
CA THR A 233 -23.44 15.10 26.69
C THR A 233 -22.89 15.87 25.48
N ASP A 234 -21.57 15.95 25.33
CA ASP A 234 -20.91 16.73 24.27
C ASP A 234 -20.16 15.83 23.26
N TYR A 235 -20.56 14.56 23.13
CA TYR A 235 -19.99 13.64 22.12
C TYR A 235 -20.46 13.96 20.69
N TYR A 236 -21.57 14.68 20.55
CA TYR A 236 -22.13 15.11 19.26
C TYR A 236 -22.37 16.62 19.29
N ILE A 237 -22.54 17.21 18.11
CA ILE A 237 -22.75 18.65 17.97
C ILE A 237 -24.24 18.95 18.13
N TRP A 238 -24.59 19.64 19.23
CA TRP A 238 -25.95 20.02 19.57
C TRP A 238 -26.11 21.54 19.58
N GLN A 239 -27.20 22.05 19.01
CA GLN A 239 -27.54 23.46 19.00
C GLN A 239 -29.04 23.67 19.24
N ASP A 240 -29.39 24.80 19.84
CA ASP A 240 -30.78 25.19 19.97
C ASP A 240 -31.34 25.56 18.58
N CYS A 241 -32.56 25.11 18.29
CA CYS A 241 -33.27 25.45 17.07
C CYS A 241 -34.67 25.97 17.38
N VAL A 242 -35.12 26.93 16.57
CA VAL A 242 -36.36 27.65 16.82
C VAL A 242 -37.53 26.85 16.27
N GLN A 243 -38.44 26.42 17.13
CA GLN A 243 -39.73 25.87 16.70
C GLN A 243 -40.72 27.02 16.49
N ALA A 244 -41.18 27.23 15.26
CA ALA A 244 -42.19 28.23 14.93
C ALA A 244 -43.25 27.61 14.01
N ALA A 245 -44.53 27.77 14.35
CA ALA A 245 -45.68 27.37 13.52
C ALA A 245 -45.65 25.92 12.97
N GLY A 246 -45.05 24.97 13.72
CA GLY A 246 -44.95 23.56 13.32
C GLY A 246 -43.76 23.22 12.42
N SER A 247 -42.89 24.18 12.12
CA SER A 247 -41.58 23.96 11.48
C SER A 247 -40.43 24.18 12.45
N VAL A 248 -39.32 23.46 12.22
CA VAL A 248 -38.05 23.65 12.93
C VAL A 248 -37.17 24.50 12.04
N ALA A 249 -36.82 25.71 12.48
CA ALA A 249 -35.82 26.53 11.83
C ALA A 249 -34.42 26.08 12.28
N PRO A 250 -33.55 25.63 11.34
CA PRO A 250 -32.20 25.21 11.68
C PRO A 250 -31.34 26.40 12.15
N PRO A 251 -30.23 26.16 12.88
CA PRO A 251 -29.33 27.21 13.34
C PRO A 251 -28.70 28.05 12.22
N ASN A 252 -28.51 27.47 11.04
CA ASN A 252 -27.92 28.09 9.86
C ASN A 252 -28.37 27.36 8.57
N ASN A 253 -27.90 27.83 7.42
CA ASN A 253 -28.26 27.30 6.10
C ASN A 253 -27.49 26.04 5.65
N TRP A 254 -26.74 25.37 6.53
CA TRP A 254 -25.87 24.26 6.13
C TRP A 254 -26.68 23.07 5.57
N VAL A 255 -26.21 22.52 4.45
CA VAL A 255 -26.89 21.45 3.70
C VAL A 255 -26.10 20.15 3.80
N SER A 256 -26.80 19.05 4.05
CA SER A 256 -26.23 17.70 4.04
C SER A 256 -25.69 17.35 2.64
N VAL A 257 -24.65 16.52 2.56
CA VAL A 257 -24.13 15.95 1.31
C VAL A 257 -25.24 15.26 0.51
N PHE A 258 -26.22 14.67 1.18
CA PHE A 258 -27.38 14.01 0.55
C PHE A 258 -28.57 14.97 0.29
N GLY A 259 -28.40 16.25 0.60
CA GLY A 259 -29.40 17.30 0.44
C GLY A 259 -30.30 17.51 1.66
N ASN A 260 -31.00 18.63 1.62
CA ASN A 260 -31.75 19.24 2.74
C ASN A 260 -30.84 19.67 3.90
N SER A 261 -31.45 20.18 4.97
CA SER A 261 -30.70 20.66 6.13
C SER A 261 -29.83 19.57 6.73
N SER A 262 -28.63 19.96 7.15
CA SER A 262 -27.70 19.16 7.97
C SER A 262 -28.06 19.16 9.47
N TRP A 263 -29.18 19.77 9.85
CA TRP A 263 -29.65 19.84 11.23
C TRP A 263 -30.96 19.08 11.41
N GLN A 264 -31.00 18.19 12.39
CA GLN A 264 -32.18 17.39 12.72
C GLN A 264 -32.59 17.62 14.18
N PHE A 265 -33.85 17.99 14.39
CA PHE A 265 -34.42 18.12 15.73
C PHE A 265 -34.55 16.76 16.42
N ASP A 266 -34.15 16.70 17.69
CA ASP A 266 -34.36 15.55 18.57
C ASP A 266 -35.42 15.87 19.64
N ASP A 267 -36.48 15.05 19.67
CA ASP A 267 -37.60 15.23 20.58
C ASP A 267 -37.26 14.98 22.05
N VAL A 268 -36.20 14.25 22.37
CA VAL A 268 -35.79 13.96 23.75
C VAL A 268 -34.93 15.11 24.28
N ARG A 269 -33.92 15.51 23.52
CA ARG A 269 -32.98 16.56 23.93
C ARG A 269 -33.53 17.98 23.77
N LYS A 270 -34.58 18.15 22.94
CA LYS A 270 -35.19 19.43 22.55
C LYS A 270 -34.19 20.39 21.90
N GLN A 271 -33.25 19.84 21.14
CA GLN A 271 -32.22 20.55 20.40
C GLN A 271 -32.06 19.91 19.02
N CYS A 272 -31.41 20.60 18.11
CA CYS A 272 -30.99 20.05 16.84
C CYS A 272 -29.57 19.50 16.95
N TYR A 273 -29.34 18.31 16.38
CA TYR A 273 -27.98 17.79 16.18
C TYR A 273 -27.56 17.94 14.72
N PHE A 274 -26.25 18.06 14.52
CA PHE A 274 -25.64 18.15 13.20
C PHE A 274 -25.39 16.76 12.58
N HIS A 275 -25.54 16.67 11.27
CA HIS A 275 -25.18 15.51 10.45
C HIS A 275 -24.74 15.97 9.05
N GLN A 276 -23.52 15.63 8.63
CA GLN A 276 -23.04 15.94 7.28
C GLN A 276 -23.72 15.07 6.23
N PHE A 277 -23.99 13.82 6.59
CA PHE A 277 -24.57 12.82 5.72
C PHE A 277 -26.05 12.63 6.06
N GLY A 278 -26.51 11.40 6.25
CA GLY A 278 -27.91 11.13 6.59
C GLY A 278 -28.25 11.52 8.02
N LYS A 279 -29.51 11.86 8.30
CA LYS A 279 -30.00 12.15 9.66
C LYS A 279 -29.76 11.04 10.69
N LYS A 280 -29.53 9.80 10.24
CA LYS A 280 -29.20 8.65 11.09
C LYS A 280 -27.70 8.49 11.34
N GLN A 281 -26.91 9.41 10.81
CA GLN A 281 -25.45 9.48 10.93
C GLN A 281 -25.09 10.79 11.66
N PRO A 282 -25.45 10.95 12.95
CA PRO A 282 -25.06 12.14 13.72
C PRO A 282 -23.54 12.24 13.84
N ASP A 283 -23.01 13.44 13.57
CA ASP A 283 -21.58 13.71 13.54
C ASP A 283 -20.99 13.84 14.95
N LEU A 284 -19.84 13.20 15.14
CA LEU A 284 -19.09 13.25 16.38
C LEU A 284 -18.41 14.60 16.56
N ASN A 285 -18.42 15.12 17.78
CA ASN A 285 -17.79 16.39 18.10
C ASN A 285 -16.27 16.18 18.32
N PHE A 286 -15.47 16.27 17.26
CA PHE A 286 -14.01 16.11 17.34
C PHE A 286 -13.29 17.22 18.13
N ARG A 287 -13.96 18.31 18.50
CA ARG A 287 -13.38 19.30 19.43
C ARG A 287 -13.37 18.80 20.88
N ASN A 288 -14.12 17.74 21.17
CA ASN A 288 -14.10 17.06 22.46
C ASN A 288 -12.96 16.03 22.50
N LEU A 289 -11.99 16.23 23.40
CA LEU A 289 -10.86 15.31 23.56
C LEU A 289 -11.28 13.88 23.95
N ALA A 290 -12.43 13.71 24.62
CA ALA A 290 -12.95 12.39 24.93
C ALA A 290 -13.39 11.64 23.67
N VAL A 291 -13.91 12.34 22.65
CA VAL A 291 -14.26 11.74 21.35
C VAL A 291 -12.99 11.31 20.62
N GLN A 292 -11.99 12.19 20.55
CA GLN A 292 -10.71 11.85 19.92
C GLN A 292 -10.09 10.60 20.56
N GLN A 293 -10.08 10.53 21.90
CA GLN A 293 -9.54 9.38 22.62
C GLN A 293 -10.27 8.08 22.29
N GLU A 294 -11.59 8.09 22.14
CA GLU A 294 -12.37 6.89 21.79
C GLU A 294 -12.03 6.39 20.38
N ILE A 295 -11.79 7.29 19.43
CA ILE A 295 -11.33 6.91 18.08
C ILE A 295 -9.91 6.32 18.14
N HIS A 296 -9.01 6.88 18.94
CA HIS A 296 -7.69 6.27 19.17
C HIS A 296 -7.79 4.86 19.75
N ASP A 297 -8.75 4.63 20.65
CA ASP A 297 -8.91 3.31 21.29
C ASP A 297 -9.54 2.28 20.33
N ILE A 298 -10.42 2.72 19.42
CA ILE A 298 -10.91 1.90 18.29
C ILE A 298 -9.73 1.49 17.38
N ILE A 299 -8.87 2.45 17.00
CA ILE A 299 -7.67 2.17 16.18
C ILE A 299 -6.80 1.12 16.88
N LYS A 300 -6.49 1.31 18.17
CA LYS A 300 -5.67 0.38 18.95
C LYS A 300 -6.30 -1.01 19.06
N PHE A 301 -7.62 -1.09 19.22
CA PHE A 301 -8.32 -2.38 19.34
C PHE A 301 -8.11 -3.25 18.10
N TRP A 302 -8.36 -2.71 16.91
CA TRP A 302 -8.23 -3.48 15.68
C TRP A 302 -6.78 -3.76 15.30
N LEU A 303 -5.86 -2.80 15.52
CA LEU A 303 -4.42 -3.07 15.36
C LEU A 303 -3.93 -4.14 16.35
N GLY A 304 -4.48 -4.15 17.58
CA GLY A 304 -4.23 -5.17 18.59
C GLY A 304 -4.73 -6.56 18.19
N LYS A 305 -5.82 -6.64 17.41
CA LYS A 305 -6.28 -7.89 16.79
C LYS A 305 -5.36 -8.36 15.66
N GLY A 306 -4.76 -7.43 14.92
CA GLY A 306 -3.68 -7.73 14.00
C GLY A 306 -3.85 -7.23 12.57
N ILE A 307 -4.88 -6.41 12.26
CA ILE A 307 -5.01 -5.81 10.92
C ILE A 307 -3.75 -5.04 10.53
N ASP A 308 -3.47 -4.97 9.23
CA ASP A 308 -2.26 -4.35 8.70
C ASP A 308 -2.44 -2.86 8.37
N GLY A 309 -3.64 -2.30 8.51
CA GLY A 309 -3.86 -0.88 8.29
C GLY A 309 -5.32 -0.47 8.16
N PHE A 310 -5.52 0.82 7.89
CA PHE A 310 -6.84 1.42 7.70
C PHE A 310 -6.91 2.24 6.42
N SER A 311 -8.10 2.25 5.84
CA SER A 311 -8.57 3.30 4.95
C SER A 311 -9.48 4.22 5.76
N PHE A 312 -9.06 5.46 6.00
CA PHE A 312 -9.89 6.46 6.67
C PHE A 312 -10.78 7.15 5.64
N SER A 313 -12.08 7.23 5.93
CA SER A 313 -13.05 7.90 5.05
C SER A 313 -13.75 9.08 5.72
N ALA A 314 -14.25 10.01 4.90
CA ALA A 314 -14.92 11.24 5.29
C ALA A 314 -14.07 12.16 6.19
N VAL A 315 -12.74 12.14 6.05
CA VAL A 315 -11.84 12.85 6.97
C VAL A 315 -11.92 14.38 6.83
N LYS A 316 -12.25 14.90 5.65
CA LYS A 316 -12.43 16.34 5.44
C LYS A 316 -13.63 16.93 6.20
N PHE A 317 -14.56 16.07 6.63
CA PHE A 317 -15.77 16.44 7.37
C PHE A 317 -15.60 16.39 8.88
N LEU A 318 -14.40 16.08 9.40
CA LEU A 318 -14.17 15.91 10.85
C LEU A 318 -14.42 17.17 11.71
N LEU A 319 -14.38 18.36 11.11
CA LEU A 319 -14.50 19.63 11.84
C LEU A 319 -15.30 20.63 11.04
N GLU A 320 -16.19 21.34 11.74
CA GLU A 320 -16.94 22.50 11.25
C GLU A 320 -16.56 23.78 12.01
N ALA A 321 -16.88 24.93 11.43
CA ALA A 321 -16.64 26.23 12.03
C ALA A 321 -17.56 26.48 13.24
N THR A 322 -16.98 26.80 14.39
CA THR A 322 -17.72 26.98 15.66
C THR A 322 -18.58 28.25 15.71
N HIS A 323 -18.37 29.19 14.79
CA HIS A 323 -19.17 30.42 14.72
C HIS A 323 -20.53 30.21 14.04
N LEU A 324 -20.78 29.02 13.47
CA LEU A 324 -22.06 28.60 12.89
C LEU A 324 -22.67 29.59 11.88
N ARG A 325 -21.83 30.29 11.11
CA ARG A 325 -22.33 31.26 10.11
C ARG A 325 -22.87 30.49 8.91
N ASP A 326 -23.80 31.12 8.21
CA ASP A 326 -24.29 30.61 6.93
C ASP A 326 -23.15 30.48 5.91
N GLU A 327 -23.17 29.37 5.18
CA GLU A 327 -22.30 29.13 4.04
C GLU A 327 -22.62 30.09 2.88
N PRO A 328 -21.63 30.53 2.11
CA PRO A 328 -21.86 31.38 0.95
C PRO A 328 -22.66 30.67 -0.16
N LEU A 329 -23.63 31.37 -0.74
CA LEU A 329 -24.40 30.90 -1.89
C LEU A 329 -23.53 30.91 -3.16
N VAL A 330 -23.63 29.85 -3.96
CA VAL A 330 -23.07 29.82 -5.33
C VAL A 330 -23.78 30.85 -6.22
N ASN A 331 -25.13 30.88 -6.15
CA ASN A 331 -25.94 31.89 -6.80
C ASN A 331 -26.50 32.90 -5.79
N LYS A 332 -25.86 34.08 -5.69
CA LYS A 332 -26.23 35.14 -4.74
C LYS A 332 -27.65 35.71 -4.93
N SER A 333 -28.26 35.51 -6.09
CA SER A 333 -29.62 35.97 -6.39
C SER A 333 -30.70 34.94 -6.05
N GLN A 334 -30.31 33.72 -5.64
CA GLN A 334 -31.26 32.67 -5.27
C GLN A 334 -31.87 32.96 -3.90
N ASN A 335 -33.16 32.63 -3.73
CA ASN A 335 -33.81 32.71 -2.42
C ASN A 335 -33.16 31.71 -1.46
N GLN A 336 -32.71 32.17 -0.30
CA GLN A 336 -32.06 31.34 0.72
C GLN A 336 -32.98 30.23 1.24
N GLU A 337 -34.30 30.46 1.27
CA GLU A 337 -35.29 29.47 1.70
C GLU A 337 -35.47 28.30 0.70
N SER A 338 -34.98 28.43 -0.54
CA SER A 338 -35.06 27.38 -1.55
C SER A 338 -33.78 26.54 -1.69
N ILE A 339 -32.80 26.76 -0.81
CA ILE A 339 -31.53 26.04 -0.80
C ILE A 339 -31.71 24.67 -0.16
N THR A 340 -31.55 23.63 -0.98
CA THR A 340 -31.73 22.23 -0.56
C THR A 340 -30.67 21.31 -1.13
N ALA A 341 -29.97 21.68 -2.19
CA ALA A 341 -28.94 20.84 -2.80
C ALA A 341 -27.55 21.27 -2.35
N TYR A 342 -26.70 20.30 -2.02
CA TYR A 342 -25.33 20.52 -1.54
C TYR A 342 -24.55 21.46 -2.47
N SER A 343 -24.64 21.25 -3.79
CA SER A 343 -23.95 22.06 -4.82
C SER A 343 -24.41 23.52 -4.94
N GLN A 344 -25.41 23.97 -4.18
CA GLN A 344 -25.87 25.36 -4.19
C GLN A 344 -25.08 26.26 -3.23
N LEU A 345 -24.21 25.67 -2.39
CA LEU A 345 -23.37 26.35 -1.42
C LEU A 345 -21.88 26.13 -1.73
N TYR A 346 -21.06 27.11 -1.37
CA TYR A 346 -19.64 26.86 -1.09
C TYR A 346 -19.52 26.30 0.33
N HIS A 347 -18.60 25.38 0.57
CA HIS A 347 -18.51 24.63 1.83
C HIS A 347 -17.30 25.06 2.66
N ASP A 348 -17.20 26.37 2.89
CA ASP A 348 -16.03 27.02 3.51
C ASP A 348 -15.99 26.78 5.03
N TYR A 349 -17.11 26.43 5.64
CA TYR A 349 -17.27 26.25 7.09
C TYR A 349 -17.48 24.81 7.52
N THR A 350 -17.72 23.91 6.57
CA THR A 350 -18.13 22.52 6.83
C THR A 350 -17.16 21.47 6.27
N THR A 351 -16.11 21.89 5.57
CA THR A 351 -15.05 20.98 5.09
C THR A 351 -13.66 21.55 5.35
N THR A 352 -12.67 20.68 5.56
CA THR A 352 -11.23 20.99 5.60
C THR A 352 -10.87 22.15 6.55
N GLN A 353 -11.48 22.17 7.74
CA GLN A 353 -11.25 23.22 8.73
C GLN A 353 -9.86 23.13 9.38
N VAL A 354 -9.38 24.27 9.91
CA VAL A 354 -8.12 24.35 10.66
C VAL A 354 -8.15 23.38 11.84
N GLY A 355 -7.10 22.56 11.95
CA GLY A 355 -6.95 21.50 12.97
C GLY A 355 -7.34 20.11 12.49
N MET A 356 -8.01 19.97 11.34
CA MET A 356 -8.44 18.66 10.80
C MET A 356 -7.24 17.75 10.51
N HIS A 357 -6.23 18.25 9.80
CA HIS A 357 -5.00 17.48 9.51
C HIS A 357 -4.24 17.09 10.80
N ASP A 358 -4.33 17.86 11.88
CA ASP A 358 -3.68 17.51 13.15
C ASP A 358 -4.36 16.30 13.82
N ILE A 359 -5.67 16.14 13.64
CA ILE A 359 -6.41 14.93 14.06
C ILE A 359 -5.96 13.72 13.23
N ILE A 360 -5.82 13.86 11.90
CA ILE A 360 -5.34 12.77 11.05
C ILE A 360 -3.90 12.36 11.44
N ARG A 361 -3.03 13.33 11.70
CA ARG A 361 -1.65 13.09 12.17
C ARG A 361 -1.62 12.37 13.51
N SER A 362 -2.55 12.66 14.42
CA SER A 362 -2.63 11.94 15.70
C SER A 362 -3.04 10.46 15.49
N PHE A 363 -3.90 10.17 14.50
CA PHE A 363 -4.19 8.78 14.11
C PHE A 363 -2.93 8.08 13.60
N ARG A 364 -2.17 8.71 12.70
CA ARG A 364 -0.87 8.20 12.22
C ARG A 364 0.11 7.92 13.36
N GLN A 365 0.21 8.82 14.34
CA GLN A 365 1.05 8.63 15.53
C GLN A 365 0.61 7.43 16.37
N THR A 366 -0.69 7.20 16.50
CA THR A 366 -1.24 6.03 17.21
C THR A 366 -0.87 4.74 16.48
N MET A 367 -1.02 4.72 15.16
CA MET A 367 -0.66 3.57 14.33
C MET A 367 0.85 3.27 14.37
N ASN A 368 1.69 4.31 14.47
CA ASN A 368 3.14 4.15 14.58
C ASN A 368 3.59 3.36 15.82
N GLN A 369 2.80 3.35 16.90
CA GLN A 369 3.07 2.53 18.09
C GLN A 369 2.99 1.02 17.78
N PHE A 370 2.30 0.63 16.69
CA PHE A 370 2.14 -0.75 16.22
C PHE A 370 3.01 -1.07 14.99
N SER A 371 3.87 -0.13 14.56
CA SER A 371 4.72 -0.24 13.36
C SER A 371 6.21 -0.37 13.68
N SER A 372 6.60 -0.49 14.95
CA SER A 372 8.02 -0.57 15.35
C SER A 372 8.66 -1.92 15.01
N GLU A 373 7.86 -2.97 14.86
CA GLU A 373 8.33 -4.30 14.48
C GLU A 373 8.60 -4.36 12.97
N PRO A 374 9.84 -4.68 12.53
CA PRO A 374 10.17 -4.78 11.11
C PRO A 374 9.24 -5.75 10.36
N GLY A 375 8.74 -5.32 9.20
CA GLY A 375 7.80 -6.11 8.39
C GLY A 375 6.33 -6.03 8.82
N ARG A 376 6.02 -5.31 9.92
CA ARG A 376 4.64 -5.09 10.41
C ARG A 376 4.25 -3.62 10.47
N TYR A 377 4.75 -2.83 9.52
CA TYR A 377 4.30 -1.47 9.32
C TYR A 377 2.78 -1.41 9.09
N ARG A 378 2.08 -0.49 9.76
CA ARG A 378 0.64 -0.29 9.63
C ARG A 378 0.32 0.79 8.61
N PHE A 379 -0.36 0.42 7.54
CA PHE A 379 -0.73 1.30 6.44
C PHE A 379 -1.88 2.24 6.83
N MET A 380 -1.80 3.50 6.42
CA MET A 380 -2.83 4.51 6.57
C MET A 380 -3.14 5.16 5.22
N GLY A 381 -4.29 4.82 4.64
CA GLY A 381 -4.87 5.55 3.52
C GLY A 381 -5.88 6.58 4.01
N SER A 382 -6.04 7.68 3.29
CA SER A 382 -7.16 8.62 3.47
C SER A 382 -7.95 8.73 2.17
N ASP A 383 -9.25 8.90 2.24
CA ASP A 383 -10.02 9.25 1.04
C ASP A 383 -9.69 10.68 0.61
N GLY A 384 -9.27 10.85 -0.65
CA GLY A 384 -9.56 12.10 -1.35
C GLY A 384 -10.99 11.99 -1.85
N ASP A 385 -11.85 12.99 -1.65
CA ASP A 385 -13.17 12.95 -2.28
C ASP A 385 -12.99 13.02 -3.82
N GLU A 386 -13.83 12.29 -4.58
CA GLU A 386 -13.86 12.36 -6.05
C GLU A 386 -13.93 13.79 -6.59
N LYS A 387 -14.46 14.75 -5.81
CA LYS A 387 -14.60 16.16 -6.19
C LYS A 387 -13.67 17.11 -5.44
N GLU A 388 -12.73 16.59 -4.67
CA GLU A 388 -11.78 17.42 -3.92
C GLU A 388 -10.78 18.11 -4.85
N ASP A 389 -10.34 19.30 -4.45
CA ASP A 389 -9.27 19.99 -5.14
C ASP A 389 -7.96 19.19 -5.04
N ILE A 390 -7.17 19.18 -6.11
CA ILE A 390 -5.93 18.40 -6.16
C ILE A 390 -4.92 18.88 -5.11
N GLU A 391 -4.83 20.19 -4.85
CA GLU A 391 -3.90 20.74 -3.86
C GLU A 391 -4.30 20.29 -2.45
N ALA A 392 -5.60 20.35 -2.13
CA ALA A 392 -6.13 19.85 -0.87
C ALA A 392 -5.86 18.36 -0.70
N THR A 393 -6.07 17.56 -1.75
CA THR A 393 -5.76 16.12 -1.74
C THR A 393 -4.29 15.87 -1.44
N MET A 394 -3.37 16.65 -2.00
CA MET A 394 -1.92 16.47 -1.77
C MET A 394 -1.49 16.76 -0.34
N MET A 395 -2.26 17.53 0.44
CA MET A 395 -1.94 17.82 1.84
C MET A 395 -1.94 16.56 2.71
N TYR A 396 -2.73 15.54 2.38
CA TYR A 396 -2.79 14.28 3.14
C TYR A 396 -1.51 13.44 3.07
N TYR A 397 -0.60 13.69 2.12
CA TYR A 397 0.74 13.08 2.13
C TYR A 397 1.61 13.58 3.28
N GLY A 398 1.20 14.66 3.96
CA GLY A 398 2.00 15.35 4.96
C GLY A 398 3.17 16.12 4.35
N THR A 399 4.16 16.43 5.17
CA THR A 399 5.37 17.13 4.73
C THR A 399 6.58 16.20 4.73
N THR A 400 7.77 16.73 4.45
CA THR A 400 9.03 15.98 4.57
C THR A 400 9.39 15.63 6.02
N PHE A 401 8.85 16.37 7.00
CA PHE A 401 9.16 16.20 8.42
C PHE A 401 7.94 15.82 9.29
N ILE A 402 6.72 15.85 8.73
CA ILE A 402 5.49 15.43 9.40
C ILE A 402 4.85 14.31 8.58
N GLN A 403 4.75 13.12 9.17
CA GLN A 403 4.03 11.99 8.59
C GLN A 403 2.52 12.14 8.76
N GLU A 404 1.78 11.70 7.76
CA GLU A 404 0.32 11.70 7.74
C GLU A 404 -0.16 10.41 7.06
N ALA A 405 -0.97 10.44 5.99
CA ALA A 405 -1.29 9.23 5.24
C ALA A 405 -0.08 8.74 4.43
N ASP A 406 0.00 7.43 4.20
CA ASP A 406 0.96 6.83 3.26
C ASP A 406 0.66 7.32 1.83
N PHE A 407 -0.63 7.34 1.48
CA PHE A 407 -1.18 8.11 0.37
C PHE A 407 -2.68 8.41 0.56
N PRO A 408 -3.19 9.53 0.03
CA PRO A 408 -4.60 9.70 -0.25
C PRO A 408 -5.03 8.88 -1.48
N PHE A 409 -6.20 8.26 -1.47
CA PHE A 409 -6.69 7.49 -2.63
C PHE A 409 -6.98 8.39 -3.84
N ASN A 410 -6.51 7.97 -5.02
CA ASN A 410 -6.56 8.73 -6.26
C ASN A 410 -7.75 8.30 -7.13
N PHE A 411 -8.81 9.10 -7.12
CA PHE A 411 -10.02 8.84 -7.91
C PHE A 411 -10.04 9.53 -9.29
N ASN A 412 -8.94 10.17 -9.73
CA ASN A 412 -8.92 10.93 -10.98
C ASN A 412 -9.30 10.10 -12.21
N LEU A 413 -8.92 8.83 -12.26
CA LEU A 413 -9.25 7.93 -13.38
C LEU A 413 -10.72 7.47 -13.38
N ILE A 414 -11.40 7.53 -12.23
CA ILE A 414 -12.86 7.30 -12.16
C ILE A 414 -13.62 8.48 -12.79
N ASN A 415 -13.12 9.69 -12.57
CA ASN A 415 -13.76 10.94 -12.97
C ASN A 415 -13.64 11.29 -14.47
N VAL A 416 -12.90 10.50 -15.26
CA VAL A 416 -12.75 10.71 -16.70
C VAL A 416 -14.08 10.47 -17.41
N LYS A 417 -14.70 11.54 -17.91
CA LYS A 417 -16.01 11.49 -18.61
C LYS A 417 -15.88 11.16 -20.10
N ASN A 418 -14.91 11.80 -20.78
CA ASN A 418 -14.69 11.66 -22.22
C ASN A 418 -13.39 10.92 -22.45
N LEU A 419 -13.49 9.60 -22.67
CA LEU A 419 -12.33 8.74 -22.84
C LEU A 419 -11.55 9.11 -24.12
N SER A 420 -10.25 9.36 -23.95
CA SER A 420 -9.27 9.68 -25.00
C SER A 420 -7.85 9.55 -24.45
N GLY A 421 -6.85 9.41 -25.31
CA GLY A 421 -5.44 9.40 -24.90
C GLY A 421 -5.06 10.65 -24.08
N ASN A 422 -5.49 11.83 -24.52
CA ASN A 422 -5.30 13.11 -23.83
C ASN A 422 -5.96 13.14 -22.44
N SER A 423 -7.22 12.70 -22.31
CA SER A 423 -7.90 12.71 -21.02
C SER A 423 -7.25 11.81 -19.97
N ILE A 424 -6.73 10.65 -20.40
CA ILE A 424 -5.99 9.73 -19.52
C ILE A 424 -4.64 10.34 -19.14
N PHE A 425 -3.93 10.92 -20.11
CA PHE A 425 -2.70 11.66 -19.85
C PHE A 425 -2.93 12.78 -18.83
N GLU A 426 -3.98 13.59 -19.00
CA GLU A 426 -4.32 14.70 -18.10
C GLU A 426 -4.59 14.20 -16.68
N ALA A 427 -5.38 13.14 -16.51
CA ALA A 427 -5.68 12.55 -15.21
C ALA A 427 -4.42 12.02 -14.50
N VAL A 428 -3.52 11.36 -15.25
CA VAL A 428 -2.25 10.83 -14.73
C VAL A 428 -1.27 11.96 -14.41
N ASN A 429 -1.11 12.91 -15.32
CA ASN A 429 -0.21 14.05 -15.19
C ASN A 429 -0.65 15.00 -14.07
N MET A 430 -1.95 15.18 -13.86
CA MET A 430 -2.49 15.97 -12.75
C MET A 430 -2.05 15.42 -11.39
N TRP A 431 -2.03 14.09 -11.20
CA TRP A 431 -1.51 13.50 -9.97
C TRP A 431 0.01 13.65 -9.87
N MET A 432 0.74 13.22 -10.90
CA MET A 432 2.21 13.13 -10.86
C MET A 432 2.90 14.49 -10.71
N LYS A 433 2.32 15.57 -11.25
CA LYS A 433 2.86 16.93 -11.12
C LYS A 433 2.59 17.59 -9.77
N ASN A 434 1.46 17.27 -9.14
CA ASN A 434 1.07 17.91 -7.87
C ASN A 434 1.53 17.11 -6.64
N MET A 435 1.75 15.81 -6.80
CA MET A 435 2.26 14.96 -5.73
C MET A 435 3.64 15.44 -5.24
N PRO A 436 3.85 15.58 -3.91
CA PRO A 436 5.14 15.99 -3.39
C PRO A 436 6.26 15.03 -3.84
N ALA A 437 7.43 15.60 -4.15
CA ALA A 437 8.57 14.82 -4.65
C ALA A 437 8.94 13.68 -3.68
N GLY A 438 9.18 12.49 -4.25
CA GLY A 438 9.53 11.28 -3.49
C GLY A 438 8.35 10.56 -2.83
N LYS A 439 7.12 11.09 -2.91
CA LYS A 439 5.92 10.38 -2.39
C LYS A 439 5.46 9.28 -3.35
N TRP A 440 4.69 8.35 -2.81
CA TRP A 440 4.25 7.15 -3.54
C TRP A 440 2.85 7.33 -4.12
N PRO A 441 2.66 7.24 -5.45
CA PRO A 441 1.34 7.40 -6.06
C PRO A 441 0.48 6.14 -5.88
N ASN A 442 -0.82 6.26 -6.11
CA ASN A 442 -1.73 5.14 -6.30
C ASN A 442 -2.73 5.46 -7.42
N TRP A 443 -3.46 4.44 -7.87
CA TRP A 443 -4.42 4.55 -8.96
C TRP A 443 -5.65 3.71 -8.67
N VAL A 444 -6.83 4.33 -8.77
CA VAL A 444 -8.12 3.68 -8.58
C VAL A 444 -8.94 3.85 -9.86
N VAL A 445 -9.51 2.75 -10.38
CA VAL A 445 -10.34 2.75 -11.60
C VAL A 445 -11.80 2.33 -11.36
N GLY A 446 -12.11 1.89 -10.14
CA GLY A 446 -13.46 1.63 -9.68
C GLY A 446 -13.52 1.62 -8.17
N SER A 447 -14.75 1.73 -7.65
CA SER A 447 -15.02 1.84 -6.22
C SER A 447 -16.44 1.33 -5.96
N PRO A 448 -16.82 1.08 -4.70
CA PRO A 448 -18.21 0.80 -4.37
C PRO A 448 -19.15 1.97 -4.67
N ASN A 449 -18.67 3.17 -4.99
CA ASN A 449 -19.51 4.36 -5.23
C ASN A 449 -19.47 4.83 -6.69
N ALA A 450 -18.79 4.09 -7.57
CA ALA A 450 -18.64 4.44 -8.97
C ALA A 450 -19.13 3.30 -9.88
N ALA A 451 -19.75 3.67 -11.01
CA ALA A 451 -20.13 2.70 -12.02
C ALA A 451 -18.91 1.87 -12.47
N ARG A 452 -19.09 0.54 -12.64
CA ARG A 452 -18.03 -0.38 -13.08
C ARG A 452 -17.43 0.08 -14.42
N ILE A 453 -16.15 -0.19 -14.64
CA ILE A 453 -15.39 0.24 -15.84
C ILE A 453 -16.16 -0.08 -17.14
N SER A 454 -16.59 -1.33 -17.28
CA SER A 454 -17.33 -1.82 -18.46
C SER A 454 -18.61 -1.04 -18.76
N SER A 455 -19.32 -0.57 -17.73
CA SER A 455 -20.54 0.21 -17.85
C SER A 455 -20.30 1.71 -17.95
N ARG A 456 -19.17 2.20 -17.42
CA ARG A 456 -18.80 3.62 -17.43
C ARG A 456 -18.17 4.05 -18.75
N ILE A 457 -17.28 3.22 -19.30
CA ILE A 457 -16.49 3.58 -20.49
C ILE A 457 -16.59 2.56 -21.63
N GLY A 458 -17.15 1.36 -21.42
CA GLY A 458 -17.30 0.32 -22.45
C GLY A 458 -16.50 -0.95 -22.13
N LYS A 459 -16.96 -2.10 -22.66
CA LYS A 459 -16.38 -3.42 -22.38
C LYS A 459 -15.02 -3.60 -23.06
N GLU A 460 -14.89 -3.01 -24.25
CA GLU A 460 -13.69 -2.99 -25.07
C GLU A 460 -12.50 -2.32 -24.37
N TYR A 461 -12.75 -1.42 -23.40
CA TYR A 461 -11.70 -0.69 -22.69
C TYR A 461 -11.25 -1.33 -21.36
N VAL A 462 -11.93 -2.38 -20.88
CA VAL A 462 -11.61 -3.00 -19.58
C VAL A 462 -10.15 -3.50 -19.56
N SER A 463 -9.75 -4.18 -20.63
CA SER A 463 -8.40 -4.74 -20.76
C SER A 463 -7.31 -3.67 -20.80
N VAL A 464 -7.51 -2.58 -21.56
CA VAL A 464 -6.51 -1.50 -21.64
C VAL A 464 -6.50 -0.64 -20.38
N MET A 465 -7.62 -0.48 -19.67
CA MET A 465 -7.65 0.17 -18.35
C MET A 465 -6.92 -0.65 -17.28
N ASN A 466 -7.11 -1.98 -17.27
CA ASN A 466 -6.34 -2.86 -16.38
C ASN A 466 -4.85 -2.84 -16.72
N MET A 467 -4.50 -2.75 -18.01
CA MET A 467 -3.12 -2.55 -18.45
C MET A 467 -2.55 -1.22 -17.94
N LEU A 468 -3.25 -0.10 -18.11
CA LEU A 468 -2.87 1.20 -17.55
C LEU A 468 -2.65 1.09 -16.03
N LEU A 469 -3.65 0.62 -15.29
CA LEU A 469 -3.65 0.48 -13.84
C LEU A 469 -2.42 -0.26 -13.32
N LEU A 470 -2.09 -1.40 -13.93
CA LEU A 470 -1.02 -2.30 -13.47
C LEU A 470 0.37 -1.90 -13.98
N THR A 471 0.48 -0.98 -14.95
CA THR A 471 1.76 -0.53 -15.53
C THR A 471 2.15 0.91 -15.14
N LEU A 472 1.25 1.69 -14.53
CA LEU A 472 1.58 2.96 -13.89
C LEU A 472 2.48 2.77 -12.64
N PRO A 473 3.30 3.77 -12.25
CA PRO A 473 4.09 3.71 -11.01
C PRO A 473 3.18 3.74 -9.78
N GLY A 474 3.63 3.25 -8.63
CA GLY A 474 2.85 3.36 -7.38
C GLY A 474 2.06 2.10 -6.99
N THR A 475 0.94 2.25 -6.30
CA THR A 475 0.10 1.12 -5.87
C THR A 475 -1.22 1.07 -6.65
N PRO A 476 -1.46 0.02 -7.46
CA PRO A 476 -2.75 -0.19 -8.10
C PRO A 476 -3.82 -0.59 -7.07
N VAL A 477 -5.03 -0.05 -7.21
CA VAL A 477 -6.21 -0.44 -6.40
C VAL A 477 -7.30 -0.95 -7.34
N THR A 478 -7.74 -2.19 -7.10
CA THR A 478 -8.69 -2.90 -7.94
C THR A 478 -9.93 -3.25 -7.14
N TYR A 479 -11.10 -2.86 -7.64
CA TYR A 479 -12.38 -3.22 -7.05
C TYR A 479 -12.83 -4.59 -7.55
N TYR A 480 -13.43 -5.41 -6.68
CA TYR A 480 -13.78 -6.79 -7.04
C TYR A 480 -14.63 -6.85 -8.32
N GLY A 481 -14.29 -7.78 -9.21
CA GLY A 481 -14.96 -7.97 -10.48
C GLY A 481 -14.34 -7.21 -11.65
N GLU A 482 -13.45 -6.26 -11.42
CA GLU A 482 -12.71 -5.57 -12.50
C GLU A 482 -11.75 -6.50 -13.25
N GLU A 483 -11.22 -7.52 -12.57
CA GLU A 483 -10.33 -8.51 -13.17
C GLU A 483 -11.06 -9.42 -14.16
N ILE A 484 -12.38 -9.59 -14.01
CA ILE A 484 -13.22 -10.35 -14.96
C ILE A 484 -14.08 -9.44 -15.85
N GLY A 485 -14.06 -8.12 -15.64
CA GLY A 485 -14.85 -7.17 -16.41
C GLY A 485 -16.35 -7.18 -16.09
N MET A 486 -16.73 -7.38 -14.81
CA MET A 486 -18.12 -7.28 -14.36
C MET A 486 -18.78 -5.97 -14.80
N GLU A 487 -20.08 -6.04 -15.06
CA GLU A 487 -20.94 -4.91 -15.46
C GLU A 487 -21.92 -4.54 -14.36
N ASN A 488 -22.35 -3.29 -14.35
CA ASN A 488 -23.48 -2.85 -13.53
C ASN A 488 -24.72 -3.67 -13.84
N ILE A 489 -25.52 -3.98 -12.82
CA ILE A 489 -26.89 -4.50 -13.03
C ILE A 489 -27.83 -3.37 -13.47
N ALA A 490 -28.90 -3.72 -14.19
CA ALA A 490 -29.93 -2.73 -14.53
C ALA A 490 -30.56 -2.14 -13.26
N SER A 491 -30.77 -0.83 -13.23
CA SER A 491 -31.38 -0.13 -12.09
C SER A 491 -32.79 -0.64 -11.79
N GLU A 492 -33.54 -1.06 -12.82
CA GLU A 492 -34.88 -1.65 -12.70
C GLU A 492 -34.89 -2.98 -11.93
N ASN A 493 -33.76 -3.69 -11.90
CA ASN A 493 -33.61 -4.92 -11.12
C ASN A 493 -33.38 -4.63 -9.62
N VAL A 494 -33.22 -3.35 -9.25
CA VAL A 494 -33.18 -2.89 -7.87
C VAL A 494 -34.55 -2.31 -7.55
N SER A 495 -35.30 -2.97 -6.66
CA SER A 495 -36.66 -2.53 -6.28
C SER A 495 -36.68 -1.06 -5.82
N GLU A 496 -37.62 -0.27 -6.30
CA GLU A 496 -37.79 1.15 -5.89
C GLU A 496 -37.92 1.31 -4.37
N GLU A 497 -38.57 0.36 -3.68
CA GLU A 497 -38.63 0.33 -2.21
C GLU A 497 -37.23 0.28 -1.57
N ARG A 498 -36.30 -0.49 -2.16
CA ARG A 498 -34.92 -0.60 -1.68
C ARG A 498 -34.15 0.70 -1.93
N ILE A 499 -34.32 1.33 -3.09
CA ILE A 499 -33.74 2.63 -3.40
C ILE A 499 -34.25 3.69 -2.41
N ASN A 500 -35.57 3.74 -2.20
CA ASN A 500 -36.23 4.73 -1.34
C ASN A 500 -36.08 4.44 0.17
N SER A 501 -35.72 3.22 0.56
CA SER A 501 -35.51 2.84 1.98
C SER A 501 -34.16 3.27 2.55
N HIS A 502 -33.22 3.69 1.70
CA HIS A 502 -31.92 4.20 2.09
C HIS A 502 -31.92 5.73 1.98
N PRO A 503 -31.50 6.47 3.03
CA PRO A 503 -31.47 7.93 3.03
C PRO A 503 -30.34 8.52 2.16
N VAL A 504 -29.57 7.66 1.48
CA VAL A 504 -28.33 7.96 0.77
C VAL A 504 -28.60 7.85 -0.73
N VAL A 505 -27.87 8.61 -1.56
CA VAL A 505 -27.71 8.30 -2.98
C VAL A 505 -26.88 7.01 -3.09
N VAL A 506 -27.48 5.88 -2.69
CA VAL A 506 -26.84 4.58 -2.79
C VAL A 506 -26.92 4.15 -4.24
N THR A 507 -25.77 4.09 -4.89
CA THR A 507 -25.64 3.34 -6.11
C THR A 507 -25.62 1.84 -5.72
N PHE A 508 -26.56 1.07 -6.26
CA PHE A 508 -26.63 -0.39 -6.10
C PHE A 508 -26.06 -1.15 -7.31
N PRO A 509 -26.09 -0.63 -8.56
CA PRO A 509 -25.68 -1.39 -9.74
C PRO A 509 -24.28 -2.00 -9.71
N GLU A 510 -23.30 -1.31 -9.13
CA GLU A 510 -21.89 -1.71 -9.03
C GLU A 510 -21.60 -2.66 -7.86
N LYS A 511 -22.57 -2.82 -6.94
CA LYS A 511 -22.45 -3.69 -5.75
C LYS A 511 -23.04 -5.09 -5.97
N SER A 512 -23.31 -5.48 -7.21
CA SER A 512 -23.86 -6.81 -7.55
C SER A 512 -22.95 -7.97 -7.10
N PRO A 513 -23.49 -9.15 -6.77
CA PRO A 513 -22.66 -10.27 -6.31
C PRO A 513 -21.60 -10.72 -7.33
N MET A 514 -20.43 -11.12 -6.83
CA MET A 514 -19.31 -11.62 -7.64
C MET A 514 -19.69 -12.84 -8.47
N GLN A 515 -19.20 -12.89 -9.71
CA GLN A 515 -19.55 -13.92 -10.70
C GLN A 515 -18.47 -15.01 -10.73
N TRP A 516 -18.64 -16.08 -9.94
CA TRP A 516 -17.65 -17.15 -9.78
C TRP A 516 -17.73 -18.22 -10.86
N ASP A 517 -18.92 -18.76 -11.12
CA ASP A 517 -19.12 -19.88 -12.04
C ASP A 517 -20.48 -19.78 -12.78
N GLY A 518 -20.78 -20.78 -13.63
CA GLY A 518 -22.03 -20.85 -14.40
C GLY A 518 -23.25 -21.38 -13.63
N LYS A 519 -23.16 -21.62 -12.32
CA LYS A 519 -24.28 -22.14 -11.52
C LYS A 519 -25.28 -21.05 -11.18
N VAL A 520 -26.40 -21.44 -10.55
CA VAL A 520 -27.41 -20.49 -10.04
C VAL A 520 -26.74 -19.44 -9.16
N ASN A 521 -27.15 -18.17 -9.30
CA ASN A 521 -26.54 -17.02 -8.65
C ASN A 521 -25.02 -16.89 -8.91
N ALA A 522 -24.51 -17.38 -10.05
CA ALA A 522 -23.10 -17.38 -10.43
C ALA A 522 -22.14 -17.98 -9.39
N GLY A 523 -22.61 -18.94 -8.58
CA GLY A 523 -21.82 -19.55 -7.51
C GLY A 523 -21.56 -18.63 -6.31
N PHE A 524 -22.16 -17.44 -6.27
CA PHE A 524 -22.10 -16.54 -5.10
C PHE A 524 -22.80 -17.16 -3.89
N THR A 525 -24.03 -17.65 -4.05
CA THR A 525 -24.84 -18.29 -3.00
C THR A 525 -25.52 -19.55 -3.51
N GLU A 526 -25.63 -20.57 -2.65
CA GLU A 526 -26.48 -21.75 -2.86
C GLU A 526 -27.91 -21.54 -2.33
N GLY A 527 -28.19 -20.40 -1.69
CA GLY A 527 -29.51 -20.02 -1.23
C GLY A 527 -30.47 -19.69 -2.38
N ASN A 528 -31.77 -19.60 -2.05
CA ASN A 528 -32.82 -19.37 -3.04
C ASN A 528 -32.74 -17.99 -3.72
N SER A 529 -32.17 -16.99 -3.05
CA SER A 529 -32.04 -15.63 -3.56
C SER A 529 -30.83 -14.92 -2.97
N SER A 530 -30.21 -14.04 -3.75
CA SER A 530 -29.17 -13.11 -3.30
C SER A 530 -29.77 -11.76 -2.89
N TRP A 531 -29.07 -11.02 -2.03
CA TRP A 531 -29.51 -9.71 -1.53
C TRP A 531 -29.65 -8.64 -2.63
N LEU A 532 -28.84 -8.78 -3.70
CA LEU A 532 -28.95 -8.09 -4.98
C LEU A 532 -28.89 -9.14 -6.10
N PRO A 533 -29.61 -8.95 -7.22
CA PRO A 533 -29.56 -9.87 -8.34
C PRO A 533 -28.16 -9.89 -8.97
N VAL A 534 -27.76 -11.07 -9.43
CA VAL A 534 -26.56 -11.24 -10.24
C VAL A 534 -26.80 -10.73 -11.66
N ASN A 535 -25.77 -10.20 -12.30
CA ASN A 535 -25.87 -9.74 -13.68
C ASN A 535 -26.21 -10.92 -14.62
N SER A 536 -27.10 -10.71 -15.60
CA SER A 536 -27.57 -11.77 -16.50
C SER A 536 -26.48 -12.34 -17.41
N ASN A 537 -25.35 -11.64 -17.56
CA ASN A 537 -24.20 -12.08 -18.34
C ASN A 537 -23.29 -13.12 -17.63
N TYR A 538 -23.61 -13.55 -16.40
CA TYR A 538 -22.72 -14.40 -15.59
C TYR A 538 -22.35 -15.74 -16.23
N GLN A 539 -23.15 -16.24 -17.17
CA GLN A 539 -22.85 -17.48 -17.90
C GLN A 539 -21.61 -17.34 -18.81
N SER A 540 -21.34 -16.14 -19.34
CA SER A 540 -20.18 -15.86 -20.19
C SER A 540 -19.09 -15.05 -19.47
N VAL A 541 -19.46 -14.25 -18.46
CA VAL A 541 -18.54 -13.44 -17.66
C VAL A 541 -18.48 -14.02 -16.25
N ASN A 542 -17.57 -14.96 -16.00
CA ASN A 542 -17.31 -15.48 -14.66
C ASN A 542 -15.86 -15.97 -14.54
N VAL A 543 -15.41 -16.17 -13.30
CA VAL A 543 -14.04 -16.61 -12.99
C VAL A 543 -13.72 -17.97 -13.64
N GLU A 544 -14.59 -18.97 -13.48
CA GLU A 544 -14.36 -20.34 -13.97
C GLU A 544 -14.10 -20.38 -15.49
N VAL A 545 -14.98 -19.75 -16.28
CA VAL A 545 -14.86 -19.68 -17.74
C VAL A 545 -13.60 -18.91 -18.14
N GLN A 546 -13.34 -17.76 -17.53
CA GLN A 546 -12.19 -16.93 -17.90
C GLN A 546 -10.84 -17.53 -17.50
N MET A 547 -10.78 -18.41 -16.50
CA MET A 547 -9.55 -19.17 -16.19
C MET A 547 -9.15 -20.09 -17.34
N THR A 548 -10.11 -20.68 -18.05
CA THR A 548 -9.85 -21.62 -19.15
C THR A 548 -9.56 -20.92 -20.49
N TRP A 549 -10.10 -19.72 -20.70
CA TRP A 549 -9.92 -18.98 -21.94
C TRP A 549 -8.65 -18.13 -21.91
N SER A 550 -7.65 -18.49 -22.73
CA SER A 550 -6.35 -17.81 -22.77
C SER A 550 -6.41 -16.31 -23.07
N ASN A 551 -7.38 -15.85 -23.86
CA ASN A 551 -7.56 -14.44 -24.21
C ASN A 551 -8.70 -13.80 -23.40
N SER A 552 -8.72 -14.05 -22.09
CA SER A 552 -9.69 -13.47 -21.15
C SER A 552 -9.12 -12.26 -20.41
N THR A 553 -9.99 -11.39 -19.90
CA THR A 553 -9.61 -10.27 -19.04
C THR A 553 -8.90 -10.74 -17.77
N LEU A 554 -9.36 -11.86 -17.18
CA LEU A 554 -8.75 -12.46 -15.99
C LEU A 554 -7.29 -12.87 -16.23
N ASN A 555 -7.03 -13.55 -17.35
CA ASN A 555 -5.67 -13.98 -17.68
C ASN A 555 -4.78 -12.78 -18.03
N LEU A 556 -5.29 -11.77 -18.72
CA LEU A 556 -4.58 -10.48 -18.90
C LEU A 556 -4.19 -9.86 -17.57
N TYR A 557 -5.15 -9.74 -16.65
CA TYR A 557 -4.93 -9.15 -15.34
C TYR A 557 -3.83 -9.90 -14.59
N ARG A 558 -3.87 -11.25 -14.58
CA ARG A 558 -2.86 -12.09 -13.92
C ARG A 558 -1.47 -11.95 -14.52
N GLU A 559 -1.35 -11.89 -15.85
CA GLU A 559 -0.05 -11.72 -16.51
C GLU A 559 0.52 -10.32 -16.26
N LEU A 560 -0.33 -9.28 -16.18
CA LEU A 560 0.07 -7.93 -15.83
C LEU A 560 0.55 -7.83 -14.37
N THR A 561 -0.16 -8.45 -13.41
CA THR A 561 0.30 -8.48 -12.02
C THR A 561 1.61 -9.27 -11.87
N SER A 562 1.76 -10.37 -12.61
CA SER A 562 3.01 -11.13 -12.67
C SER A 562 4.16 -10.29 -13.25
N LEU A 563 3.94 -9.58 -14.36
CA LEU A 563 4.93 -8.67 -14.94
C LEU A 563 5.37 -7.61 -13.92
N ARG A 564 4.40 -6.99 -13.22
CA ARG A 564 4.68 -5.98 -12.21
C ARG A 564 5.54 -6.50 -11.06
N ASN A 565 5.20 -7.68 -10.54
CA ASN A 565 5.89 -8.29 -9.40
C ASN A 565 7.31 -8.75 -9.76
N ASN A 566 7.55 -9.15 -11.02
CA ASN A 566 8.82 -9.76 -11.43
C ASN A 566 9.81 -8.77 -12.07
N GLU A 567 9.34 -7.62 -12.59
CA GLU A 567 10.20 -6.65 -13.29
C GLU A 567 10.42 -5.39 -12.44
N LEU A 568 11.68 -5.12 -12.07
CA LEU A 568 12.07 -3.92 -11.30
C LEU A 568 11.62 -2.60 -11.94
N PRO A 569 11.70 -2.40 -13.29
CA PRO A 569 11.17 -1.19 -13.91
C PRO A 569 9.68 -0.96 -13.64
N MET A 570 8.88 -2.01 -13.48
CA MET A 570 7.43 -1.89 -13.29
C MET A 570 7.02 -1.43 -11.89
N HIS A 571 7.64 -1.95 -10.84
CA HIS A 571 7.26 -1.56 -9.47
C HIS A 571 8.18 -0.50 -8.84
N ARG A 572 9.42 -0.28 -9.32
CA ARG A 572 10.34 0.72 -8.78
C ARG A 572 10.86 1.75 -9.80
N GLY A 573 10.87 1.39 -11.07
CA GLY A 573 11.46 2.21 -12.13
C GLY A 573 10.76 3.55 -12.36
N TRP A 574 11.50 4.44 -13.05
CA TRP A 574 11.03 5.69 -13.61
C TRP A 574 9.77 5.49 -14.45
N MET A 575 8.94 6.53 -14.51
CA MET A 575 7.90 6.68 -15.52
C MET A 575 8.18 7.95 -16.32
N CYS A 576 8.28 7.83 -17.64
CA CYS A 576 8.44 9.00 -18.53
C CYS A 576 7.35 9.03 -19.58
N TYR A 577 6.70 10.19 -19.73
CA TYR A 577 5.76 10.40 -20.83
C TYR A 577 6.51 10.49 -22.16
N VAL A 578 6.00 9.80 -23.17
CA VAL A 578 6.57 9.80 -24.53
C VAL A 578 5.63 10.52 -25.49
N TRP A 579 4.34 10.21 -25.44
CA TRP A 579 3.35 10.75 -26.36
C TRP A 579 1.94 10.71 -25.79
N ASN A 580 1.10 11.63 -26.23
CA ASN A 580 -0.34 11.54 -26.08
C ASN A 580 -1.03 12.26 -27.23
N ASP A 581 -2.15 11.72 -27.69
CA ASP A 581 -3.06 12.38 -28.62
C ASP A 581 -4.52 12.03 -28.30
N SER A 582 -5.45 12.32 -29.22
CA SER A 582 -6.87 12.01 -29.01
C SER A 582 -7.16 10.51 -28.84
N ASN A 583 -6.28 9.63 -29.31
CA ASN A 583 -6.46 8.18 -29.30
C ASN A 583 -5.49 7.50 -28.34
N VAL A 584 -4.19 7.77 -28.45
CA VAL A 584 -3.15 6.97 -27.80
C VAL A 584 -2.50 7.73 -26.64
N PHE A 585 -2.19 7.03 -25.55
CA PHE A 585 -1.29 7.49 -24.50
C PHE A 585 -0.08 6.54 -24.41
N VAL A 586 1.13 7.11 -24.48
CA VAL A 586 2.40 6.37 -24.51
C VAL A 586 3.36 6.86 -23.44
N TYR A 587 3.89 5.92 -22.67
CA TYR A 587 4.90 6.18 -21.64
C TYR A 587 5.84 4.98 -21.50
N VAL A 588 6.96 5.17 -20.82
CA VAL A 588 7.96 4.12 -20.55
C VAL A 588 8.17 3.87 -19.08
N ARG A 589 8.53 2.63 -18.74
CA ARG A 589 9.08 2.20 -17.45
C ARG A 589 10.52 1.73 -17.63
N GLU A 590 11.42 2.33 -16.88
CA GLU A 590 12.86 2.07 -16.98
C GLU A 590 13.57 2.25 -15.63
N LEU A 591 14.73 1.63 -15.47
CA LEU A 591 15.52 1.72 -14.25
C LEU A 591 17.00 1.83 -14.61
N ASP A 592 17.68 2.77 -13.98
CA ASP A 592 19.11 2.98 -14.18
C ASP A 592 19.92 1.71 -13.91
N GLY A 593 20.86 1.42 -14.81
CA GLY A 593 21.71 0.23 -14.77
C GLY A 593 21.08 -1.05 -15.32
N LEU A 594 19.80 -1.03 -15.71
CA LEU A 594 19.18 -2.04 -16.56
C LEU A 594 19.11 -1.54 -18.00
N ASP A 595 19.42 -2.41 -18.96
CA ASP A 595 19.30 -2.14 -20.39
C ASP A 595 17.88 -2.38 -20.90
N ARG A 596 17.04 -3.09 -20.14
CA ARG A 596 15.66 -3.42 -20.50
C ARG A 596 14.69 -2.29 -20.15
N VAL A 597 13.91 -1.87 -21.14
CA VAL A 597 12.86 -0.85 -21.01
C VAL A 597 11.53 -1.42 -21.49
N PHE A 598 10.46 -1.01 -20.81
CA PHE A 598 9.09 -1.33 -21.20
C PHE A 598 8.36 -0.06 -21.64
N MET A 599 7.68 -0.11 -22.77
CA MET A 599 6.88 0.98 -23.31
C MET A 599 5.43 0.55 -23.42
N MET A 600 4.54 1.34 -22.83
CA MET A 600 3.11 1.09 -22.86
C MET A 600 2.52 1.95 -23.97
N VAL A 601 1.87 1.33 -24.95
CA VAL A 601 1.16 2.00 -26.03
C VAL A 601 -0.32 1.67 -25.85
N LEU A 602 -1.10 2.62 -25.37
CA LEU A 602 -2.48 2.38 -24.92
C LEU A 602 -3.46 3.21 -25.74
N ASN A 603 -4.35 2.55 -26.49
CA ASN A 603 -5.36 3.20 -27.30
C ASN A 603 -6.71 3.28 -26.59
N PHE A 604 -7.14 4.52 -26.33
CA PHE A 604 -8.39 4.89 -25.69
C PHE A 604 -9.37 5.58 -26.64
N GLY A 605 -9.02 5.69 -27.93
CA GLY A 605 -9.87 6.27 -28.97
C GLY A 605 -10.08 5.32 -30.13
N GLN A 606 -10.03 5.86 -31.35
CA GLN A 606 -10.20 5.08 -32.58
C GLN A 606 -8.89 4.41 -33.00
N GLU A 607 -8.97 3.51 -33.97
CA GLU A 607 -7.78 2.91 -34.61
C GLU A 607 -6.77 3.99 -35.03
N SER A 608 -5.52 3.82 -34.61
CA SER A 608 -4.44 4.79 -34.83
C SER A 608 -3.13 4.09 -35.20
N THR A 609 -2.25 4.81 -35.89
CA THR A 609 -0.87 4.39 -36.16
C THR A 609 0.09 5.45 -35.64
N THR A 610 1.04 5.05 -34.81
CA THR A 610 1.99 5.95 -34.15
C THR A 610 3.42 5.61 -34.57
N ASP A 611 4.18 6.62 -35.02
CA ASP A 611 5.62 6.52 -35.28
C ASP A 611 6.40 6.87 -34.02
N LEU A 612 6.71 5.85 -33.21
CA LEU A 612 7.42 6.03 -31.93
C LEU A 612 8.90 6.34 -32.14
N LYS A 613 9.46 5.96 -33.29
CA LYS A 613 10.87 6.21 -33.63
C LYS A 613 11.11 7.68 -34.01
N ALA A 614 10.13 8.34 -34.61
CA ALA A 614 10.17 9.78 -34.82
C ALA A 614 10.17 10.56 -33.50
N LEU A 615 9.50 10.04 -32.46
CA LEU A 615 9.37 10.66 -31.15
C LEU A 615 10.59 10.39 -30.25
N VAL A 616 11.12 9.17 -30.30
CA VAL A 616 12.32 8.75 -29.56
C VAL A 616 13.37 8.28 -30.57
N PRO A 617 14.27 9.17 -31.07
CA PRO A 617 15.20 8.85 -32.15
C PRO A 617 16.13 7.66 -31.87
N ASN A 618 16.45 7.42 -30.59
CA ASN A 618 17.30 6.33 -30.14
C ASN A 618 16.57 4.99 -29.99
N LEU A 619 15.27 4.92 -30.30
CA LEU A 619 14.49 3.70 -30.24
C LEU A 619 14.96 2.68 -31.31
N PRO A 620 15.14 1.40 -30.96
CA PRO A 620 15.48 0.37 -31.95
C PRO A 620 14.39 0.28 -33.01
N SER A 621 14.75 -0.16 -34.23
CA SER A 621 13.76 -0.26 -35.31
C SER A 621 12.65 -1.26 -35.00
N GLU A 622 12.95 -2.31 -34.25
CA GLU A 622 11.98 -3.31 -33.81
C GLU A 622 11.91 -3.37 -32.28
N ALA A 623 10.72 -3.63 -31.74
CA ALA A 623 10.48 -3.95 -30.34
C ALA A 623 9.64 -5.23 -30.25
N ILE A 624 9.71 -5.94 -29.12
CA ILE A 624 8.95 -7.18 -28.91
C ILE A 624 7.69 -6.87 -28.11
N ILE A 625 6.53 -7.34 -28.54
CA ILE A 625 5.30 -7.26 -27.73
C ILE A 625 5.43 -8.23 -26.56
N ARG A 626 5.73 -7.73 -25.36
CA ARG A 626 5.81 -8.55 -24.15
C ARG A 626 4.44 -9.00 -23.66
N LEU A 627 3.45 -8.11 -23.73
CA LEU A 627 2.03 -8.37 -23.45
C LEU A 627 1.16 -7.51 -24.37
N SER A 628 -0.04 -7.99 -24.68
CA SER A 628 -1.06 -7.25 -25.44
C SER A 628 -2.44 -7.57 -24.87
N THR A 629 -3.37 -6.62 -24.97
CA THR A 629 -4.79 -6.87 -24.66
C THR A 629 -5.40 -7.94 -25.59
N ASN A 630 -4.78 -8.18 -26.76
CA ASN A 630 -4.99 -9.35 -27.60
C ASN A 630 -3.81 -10.31 -27.48
N PHE A 631 -3.97 -11.39 -26.70
CA PHE A 631 -2.90 -12.33 -26.37
C PHE A 631 -2.24 -12.97 -27.59
N SER A 632 -2.93 -13.05 -28.74
CA SER A 632 -2.36 -13.59 -29.97
C SER A 632 -1.19 -12.75 -30.50
N ASN A 633 -1.02 -11.51 -30.03
CA ASN A 633 0.06 -10.61 -30.41
C ASN A 633 1.30 -10.73 -29.52
N ALA A 634 1.21 -11.38 -28.36
CA ALA A 634 2.35 -11.55 -27.45
C ALA A 634 3.50 -12.32 -28.13
N GLY A 635 4.73 -11.85 -27.95
CA GLY A 635 5.96 -12.41 -28.53
C GLY A 635 6.28 -11.96 -29.95
N LYS A 636 5.38 -11.25 -30.65
CA LYS A 636 5.65 -10.74 -32.01
C LYS A 636 6.59 -9.53 -31.96
N ALA A 637 7.49 -9.43 -32.93
CA ALA A 637 8.25 -8.21 -33.18
C ALA A 637 7.40 -7.20 -33.98
N VAL A 638 7.51 -5.92 -33.64
CA VAL A 638 6.80 -4.82 -34.32
C VAL A 638 7.77 -3.72 -34.75
N ASP A 639 7.52 -3.13 -35.91
CA ASP A 639 8.27 -1.96 -36.38
C ASP A 639 7.82 -0.72 -35.60
N THR A 640 8.76 -0.12 -34.88
CA THR A 640 8.53 1.06 -34.04
C THR A 640 8.13 2.33 -34.81
N LYS A 641 8.28 2.34 -36.14
CA LYS A 641 7.78 3.42 -37.00
C LYS A 641 6.30 3.31 -37.32
N LEU A 642 5.72 2.12 -37.21
CA LEU A 642 4.37 1.81 -37.67
C LEU A 642 3.64 0.98 -36.62
N ILE A 643 3.54 1.51 -35.40
CA ILE A 643 2.77 0.84 -34.35
C ILE A 643 1.30 1.13 -34.56
N LYS A 644 0.59 0.12 -35.03
CA LYS A 644 -0.86 0.14 -35.21
C LYS A 644 -1.54 -0.39 -33.96
N THR A 645 -2.55 0.32 -33.46
CA THR A 645 -3.40 -0.10 -32.34
C THR A 645 -4.86 0.10 -32.67
N GLU A 646 -5.68 -0.92 -32.45
CA GLU A 646 -7.14 -0.85 -32.56
C GLU A 646 -7.79 -0.17 -31.34
N MET A 647 -9.10 0.05 -31.39
CA MET A 647 -9.88 0.60 -30.27
C MET A 647 -9.77 -0.32 -29.04
N GLY A 648 -9.39 0.24 -27.89
CA GLY A 648 -9.20 -0.53 -26.65
C GLY A 648 -7.98 -1.46 -26.68
N GLU A 649 -7.11 -1.35 -27.70
CA GLU A 649 -5.88 -2.13 -27.76
C GLU A 649 -4.78 -1.49 -26.90
N GLY A 650 -4.13 -2.31 -26.09
CA GLY A 650 -2.95 -1.94 -25.31
C GLY A 650 -1.80 -2.89 -25.60
N LEU A 651 -0.60 -2.34 -25.78
CA LEU A 651 0.63 -3.09 -26.00
C LEU A 651 1.66 -2.71 -24.93
N VAL A 652 2.29 -3.72 -24.33
CA VAL A 652 3.53 -3.56 -23.55
C VAL A 652 4.67 -4.02 -24.43
N LEU A 653 5.44 -3.07 -24.96
CA LEU A 653 6.60 -3.33 -25.79
C LEU A 653 7.84 -3.44 -24.90
N GLU A 654 8.69 -4.44 -25.14
CA GLU A 654 9.99 -4.61 -24.51
C GLU A 654 11.09 -4.36 -25.55
N TYR A 655 12.10 -3.57 -25.15
CA TYR A 655 13.30 -3.37 -25.95
C TYR A 655 14.51 -3.11 -25.04
N ARG A 656 15.70 -3.17 -25.65
CA ARG A 656 16.97 -2.89 -24.96
C ARG A 656 17.58 -1.58 -25.46
N THR A 657 18.09 -0.77 -24.54
CA THR A 657 18.80 0.47 -24.84
C THR A 657 19.83 0.79 -23.76
N ALA A 658 20.93 1.43 -24.16
CA ALA A 658 21.88 2.04 -23.23
C ALA A 658 21.57 3.51 -22.92
N ASN A 659 20.63 4.10 -23.67
CA ASN A 659 20.21 5.50 -23.54
C ASN A 659 18.72 5.53 -23.14
N PRO A 660 18.40 5.44 -21.85
CA PRO A 660 17.03 5.49 -21.35
C PRO A 660 16.42 6.89 -21.52
N VAL A 661 15.09 6.97 -21.60
CA VAL A 661 14.36 8.21 -21.96
C VAL A 661 14.59 9.32 -20.93
N HIS A 662 14.63 9.01 -19.64
CA HIS A 662 14.82 9.98 -18.57
C HIS A 662 16.19 10.68 -18.57
N THR A 663 17.19 10.10 -19.25
CA THR A 663 18.51 10.75 -19.42
C THR A 663 18.53 11.76 -20.56
N MET A 664 17.53 11.71 -21.45
CA MET A 664 17.43 12.61 -22.59
C MET A 664 16.87 13.97 -22.16
N GLU A 665 17.58 15.05 -22.48
CA GLU A 665 17.23 16.43 -22.10
C GLU A 665 15.79 16.80 -22.49
N ALA A 666 15.32 16.33 -23.66
CA ALA A 666 13.97 16.58 -24.16
C ALA A 666 12.84 16.01 -23.27
N PHE A 667 13.13 15.02 -22.42
CA PHE A 667 12.14 14.30 -21.61
C PHE A 667 12.31 14.49 -20.10
N GLN A 668 13.37 15.16 -19.64
CA GLN A 668 13.64 15.32 -18.19
C GLN A 668 12.47 15.94 -17.41
N GLY A 669 11.74 16.90 -17.98
CA GLY A 669 10.56 17.51 -17.35
C GLY A 669 9.31 16.63 -17.31
N ASN A 670 9.34 15.45 -17.95
CA ASN A 670 8.23 14.52 -18.11
C ASN A 670 8.49 13.16 -17.43
N CYS A 671 9.51 13.08 -16.59
CA CYS A 671 9.95 11.86 -15.93
C CYS A 671 9.82 11.94 -14.41
N PHE A 672 9.28 10.88 -13.81
CA PHE A 672 8.95 10.83 -12.40
C PHE A 672 9.46 9.54 -11.74
N VAL A 673 9.89 9.65 -10.48
CA VAL A 673 10.31 8.52 -9.63
C VAL A 673 10.05 8.86 -8.16
N ALA A 674 9.57 7.89 -7.38
CA ALA A 674 9.31 8.04 -5.95
C ALA A 674 10.51 7.59 -5.10
N GLU A 675 11.00 6.36 -5.33
CA GLU A 675 12.06 5.71 -4.55
C GLU A 675 13.29 5.44 -5.43
N LYS A 676 13.97 6.52 -5.85
CA LYS A 676 15.08 6.47 -6.81
C LYS A 676 16.19 5.51 -6.33
N ALA A 677 16.53 4.55 -7.18
CA ALA A 677 17.64 3.64 -6.99
C ALA A 677 18.21 3.22 -8.34
N CYS A 678 19.51 2.89 -8.36
CA CYS A 678 20.19 2.31 -9.50
C CYS A 678 20.42 0.82 -9.28
N TYR A 679 20.49 0.05 -10.36
CA TYR A 679 20.82 -1.36 -10.34
C TYR A 679 22.26 -1.60 -10.80
N SER A 680 23.00 -2.45 -10.10
CA SER A 680 24.31 -2.95 -10.52
C SER A 680 24.19 -4.40 -10.94
N SER A 681 24.33 -4.70 -12.23
CA SER A 681 24.32 -6.06 -12.75
C SER A 681 25.53 -6.89 -12.30
N ALA A 682 26.67 -6.24 -12.06
CA ALA A 682 27.89 -6.91 -11.59
C ALA A 682 27.75 -7.50 -10.18
N PHE A 683 26.99 -6.82 -9.31
CA PHE A 683 26.77 -7.23 -7.92
C PHE A 683 25.36 -7.75 -7.64
N ASN A 684 24.45 -7.65 -8.61
CA ASN A 684 23.02 -7.95 -8.46
C ASN A 684 22.37 -7.22 -7.27
N LEU A 685 22.64 -5.92 -7.13
CA LEU A 685 22.21 -5.10 -6.00
C LEU A 685 21.66 -3.76 -6.46
N LEU A 686 20.74 -3.21 -5.66
CA LEU A 686 20.29 -1.82 -5.80
C LEU A 686 21.15 -0.91 -4.92
N TYR A 687 21.42 0.30 -5.38
CA TYR A 687 22.16 1.31 -4.62
C TYR A 687 21.58 2.73 -4.79
N VAL A 688 21.79 3.57 -3.78
CA VAL A 688 21.52 5.02 -3.79
C VAL A 688 22.72 5.77 -4.34
N ASN A 689 22.49 6.98 -4.86
CA ASN A 689 23.48 7.80 -5.57
C ASN A 689 23.89 7.23 -6.94
N CYS A 690 22.88 7.06 -7.77
CA CYS A 690 22.99 7.31 -9.20
C CYS A 690 23.60 8.71 -9.44
#